data_AF-A0AAU0SN31-F1
#
_entry.id   AF-A0AAU0SN31-F1
#
_cell.length_a   1.000
_cell.length_b   1.000
_cell.length_c   1.000
_cell.angle_alpha   90.00
_cell.angle_beta   90.00
_cell.angle_gamma   90.00
#
_symmetry.space_group_name_H-M   'P 1'
#
loop_
_entity.id
_entity.type
_entity.pdbx_description
1 polymer ?
#
loop_
_entity_poly.entity_id
_entity_poly.type
_entity_poly.pdbx_seq_one_letter_code
_entity_poly.pdbx_strand_id
1 'polypeptide(L)'
;MTAISNSRFSELYTPQLASAVPQPQSARLEVATELPGTRQTSLQDKDQWLASIYGGTLRDLLGDNQDYREVEVDRIPWNSSLGQTRALMLKLLGSPAFKDWAKQNDVDLSKPLTINVDSGTLDVTTTGAKQRNPFDFSPPTPTAKSLDIHSFTGWPLLMSVAKTLAGPGNVVSFDTASTATTATIADIARFHGHAVPSDRILSPSQRQASIQQLLDKLQDPDSDTYNERFNFPPQQYLNNQVSELGDLNNRNAVIGVISNVVNEKAKDLEDLEAELQFWQKRSGYEETIEKLQLTIKQRLQNVLDTPVEIDPTSSYFRDHNLKPDVAVTLRDYLVGHGIVLPTNASELKNIAQSLASPPIEKPAHGNLGGAHSWPTPMSNDDRRALAAMTSKFLEGQPENTLLAYLTRGVEYRQNFGASFLEDRSRGIDNVLEFPNVKKFALAAEREFGEIASPNVIADWMLTALYDSLDPLSINATSPDSNRTKVAGFDLANMNLSGMNAQDIYATLSDHLRETGVTNHYNGVLAMEVLLARKAPELLVKDIPETLTKGTHSWVSFVTAVARIEAEAPGSTSRMTYAQVMMRHELAPITLADKLVEQQAQTDALKDWGVYNGVLTRSSTDQYSEEDMAKVRAAFNEQMHQLNESSKTFATPFPVLHEMAVASIKEQNPHLSEEQIKRKVLTPKDSGFLEFPGPYSLVDILINAERHHKDVALDSYTSSDKDIDLSTIALRKFTNSFVVSTFEAQLSVLFDRFERATQTQVKNLISKLPVEDRNIIEHGKITVSREVDVTYSGASSTPVGLEPSPHSIIVQSEFVDASGRKGIHTYEIDGPNNIIRKREDLNDKTPATIPGIPDKSTGPLPPVGDSVVRTRSLIPIVPDGDYKEDVLAPRSNDNVNNAPNSFASEKTQYIADALVKKISIRDNAESLRGTTAFDGEVPFWQKIEDFVVGLIPGYNAVKNFIAGNWREGLIDVAFDVFGFLLAGAGGAVRAAGAGARAGSSAFGSTAKRLVRGAIGALNPIDPKGIAQGFVQEGITYLATSGPGRNNQPSFKIKYDPVKIFRNVENATIGNANMQGTTTAIAATQKNGKWYALDPVSKQPFGLPLKDFVPSA
;
A
#
# COMPACT_ATOMS: atom_id res chain seq x y z
N MET A 1 29.46 51.43 30.77
CA MET A 1 28.83 52.35 31.74
C MET A 1 27.83 51.56 32.56
N THR A 2 28.06 51.50 33.88
CA THR A 2 27.09 51.50 35.00
C THR A 2 25.64 51.01 34.74
N ALA A 3 25.23 49.87 35.33
CA ALA A 3 24.57 49.72 36.66
C ALA A 3 23.07 50.11 36.61
N ILE A 4 22.09 49.31 37.04
CA ILE A 4 21.67 48.87 38.40
C ILE A 4 20.52 47.84 38.15
N SER A 5 20.51 46.57 38.60
CA SER A 5 20.30 45.97 39.94
C SER A 5 18.85 45.92 40.46
N ASN A 6 18.45 44.71 40.88
CA ASN A 6 17.61 44.34 42.04
C ASN A 6 16.06 44.37 41.94
N SER A 7 15.25 43.49 42.56
CA SER A 7 15.40 42.19 43.25
C SER A 7 14.10 41.86 44.05
N ARG A 8 13.88 40.56 44.37
CA ARG A 8 13.14 39.95 45.52
C ARG A 8 11.60 39.85 45.47
N PHE A 9 10.90 38.89 46.09
CA PHE A 9 11.11 37.87 47.15
C PHE A 9 10.18 36.64 46.84
N SER A 10 10.53 35.35 46.96
CA SER A 10 10.83 34.47 48.13
C SER A 10 9.62 33.93 48.91
N GLU A 11 9.50 32.59 48.87
CA GLU A 11 9.18 31.65 49.96
C GLU A 11 7.79 31.63 50.63
N LEU A 12 7.17 30.44 50.71
CA LEU A 12 7.11 29.65 51.95
C LEU A 12 6.38 28.30 51.74
N TYR A 13 7.13 27.22 51.94
CA TYR A 13 6.69 25.86 52.24
C TYR A 13 7.04 25.61 53.72
N THR A 14 6.17 24.99 54.52
CA THR A 14 6.55 24.20 55.73
C THR A 14 5.34 23.45 56.35
N PRO A 15 5.52 22.45 57.24
CA PRO A 15 5.14 21.06 56.95
C PRO A 15 4.27 20.40 58.05
N GLN A 16 3.89 19.13 57.89
CA GLN A 16 3.58 18.26 59.05
C GLN A 16 3.95 16.78 58.80
N LEU A 17 4.84 16.30 59.67
CA LEU A 17 5.29 14.93 59.99
C LEU A 17 4.12 14.02 60.44
N ALA A 18 4.16 12.69 60.54
CA ALA A 18 5.05 11.58 60.18
C ALA A 18 4.29 10.28 60.55
N SER A 19 4.55 9.16 59.88
CA SER A 19 4.49 7.80 60.47
C SER A 19 5.18 6.82 59.52
N ALA A 20 6.28 6.23 60.01
CA ALA A 20 7.11 5.25 59.30
C ALA A 20 6.67 3.80 59.58
N VAL A 21 7.16 2.87 58.73
CA VAL A 21 7.57 1.45 58.97
C VAL A 21 7.11 0.53 57.80
N PRO A 22 7.91 -0.44 57.30
CA PRO A 22 9.29 -0.41 56.78
C PRO A 22 9.36 -0.82 55.27
N GLN A 23 10.38 -0.38 54.55
CA GLN A 23 10.67 -0.85 53.20
C GLN A 23 11.12 -2.33 53.18
N PRO A 24 10.69 -3.16 52.22
CA PRO A 24 11.48 -4.31 51.77
C PRO A 24 12.69 -3.80 50.99
N GLN A 25 13.87 -4.30 51.35
CA GLN A 25 15.16 -3.94 50.77
C GLN A 25 15.14 -4.01 49.24
N SER A 26 15.49 -2.89 48.60
CA SER A 26 15.96 -2.87 47.22
C SER A 26 17.19 -3.77 47.12
N ALA A 27 17.19 -4.72 46.19
CA ALA A 27 18.42 -5.35 45.74
C ALA A 27 19.29 -4.24 45.12
N ARG A 28 20.22 -3.71 45.90
CA ARG A 28 21.30 -2.83 45.43
C ARG A 28 22.09 -3.61 44.38
N LEU A 29 21.92 -3.26 43.11
CA LEU A 29 23.00 -3.41 42.14
C LEU A 29 24.08 -2.41 42.59
N GLU A 30 25.14 -2.93 43.18
CA GLU A 30 26.38 -2.20 43.38
C GLU A 30 26.89 -1.76 42.00
N VAL A 31 26.62 -0.51 41.64
CA VAL A 31 27.46 0.23 40.72
C VAL A 31 28.80 0.33 41.42
N ALA A 32 29.79 -0.41 40.91
CA ALA A 32 31.15 -0.37 41.42
C ALA A 32 31.67 1.07 41.37
N THR A 33 31.78 1.69 42.55
CA THR A 33 32.63 2.85 42.79
C THR A 33 34.04 2.56 42.28
N GLU A 34 34.59 3.52 41.54
CA GLU A 34 35.95 3.53 41.00
C GLU A 34 36.97 3.03 42.03
N LEU A 35 37.62 1.90 41.71
CA LEU A 35 38.87 1.50 42.33
C LEU A 35 40.02 2.27 41.64
N PRO A 36 40.97 2.87 42.38
CA PRO A 36 42.14 3.46 41.78
C PRO A 36 43.06 2.34 41.27
N GLY A 37 43.20 2.24 39.95
CA GLY A 37 44.26 1.45 39.30
C GLY A 37 43.83 0.10 38.74
N THR A 38 43.02 0.10 37.68
CA THR A 38 43.02 -0.98 36.68
C THR A 38 43.05 -0.33 35.31
N ARG A 39 44.09 -0.61 34.51
CA ARG A 39 44.14 -0.25 33.09
C ARG A 39 42.80 -0.64 32.46
N GLN A 40 42.06 0.30 31.87
CA GLN A 40 40.99 -0.05 30.95
C GLN A 40 41.62 -0.88 29.84
N THR A 41 41.38 -2.19 29.83
CA THR A 41 41.81 -3.06 28.75
C THR A 41 41.00 -2.69 27.50
N SER A 42 41.71 -2.43 26.41
CA SER A 42 41.13 -2.03 25.14
C SER A 42 40.21 -3.15 24.59
N LEU A 43 39.30 -2.84 23.64
CA LEU A 43 38.52 -3.88 22.96
C LEU A 43 39.45 -4.92 22.31
N GLN A 44 40.57 -4.45 21.76
CA GLN A 44 41.62 -5.27 21.16
C GLN A 44 42.20 -6.28 22.16
N ASP A 45 42.46 -5.90 23.41
CA ASP A 45 42.98 -6.82 24.44
C ASP A 45 42.00 -7.98 24.72
N LYS A 46 40.69 -7.72 24.60
CA LYS A 46 39.62 -8.69 24.86
C LYS A 46 39.44 -9.65 23.68
N ASP A 47 39.54 -9.13 22.47
CA ASP A 47 39.52 -9.94 21.24
C ASP A 47 40.80 -10.79 21.11
N GLN A 48 41.95 -10.28 21.56
CA GLN A 48 43.18 -11.07 21.70
C GLN A 48 43.02 -12.20 22.71
N TRP A 49 42.31 -11.98 23.81
CA TRP A 49 42.01 -13.04 24.76
C TRP A 49 41.12 -14.13 24.15
N LEU A 50 40.10 -13.76 23.38
CA LEU A 50 39.27 -14.71 22.62
C LEU A 50 40.11 -15.55 21.64
N ALA A 51 40.99 -14.90 20.87
CA ALA A 51 41.89 -15.60 19.95
C ALA A 51 42.86 -16.55 20.67
N SER A 52 43.32 -16.18 21.87
CA SER A 52 44.16 -17.05 22.70
C SER A 52 43.40 -18.29 23.19
N ILE A 53 42.12 -18.15 23.57
CA ILE A 53 41.29 -19.29 23.97
C ILE A 53 41.05 -20.20 22.75
N TYR A 54 40.65 -19.61 21.62
CA TYR A 54 40.43 -20.31 20.36
C TYR A 54 41.67 -21.10 19.89
N GLY A 55 42.84 -20.43 19.86
CA GLY A 55 44.10 -21.07 19.50
C GLY A 55 44.57 -22.09 20.53
N GLY A 56 44.23 -21.93 21.81
CA GLY A 56 44.44 -22.93 22.86
C GLY A 56 43.65 -24.20 22.57
N THR A 57 42.34 -24.08 22.35
CA THR A 57 41.47 -25.23 22.05
C THR A 57 41.87 -25.94 20.77
N LEU A 58 42.20 -25.20 19.70
CA LEU A 58 42.71 -25.82 18.46
C LEU A 58 44.00 -26.60 18.68
N ARG A 59 44.88 -26.13 19.57
CA ARG A 59 46.14 -26.82 19.91
C ARG A 59 45.88 -28.11 20.69
N ASP A 60 44.93 -28.10 21.61
CA ASP A 60 44.54 -29.28 22.41
C ASP A 60 43.90 -30.38 21.54
N LEU A 61 43.28 -29.99 20.43
CA LEU A 61 42.67 -30.90 19.46
C LEU A 61 43.66 -31.46 18.43
N LEU A 62 44.90 -30.97 18.35
CA LEU A 62 45.91 -31.46 17.40
C LEU A 62 46.23 -32.93 17.65
N GLY A 63 45.79 -33.80 16.74
CA GLY A 63 46.03 -35.24 16.80
C GLY A 63 44.80 -36.08 17.17
N ASP A 64 43.66 -35.44 17.45
CA ASP A 64 42.36 -36.10 17.61
C ASP A 64 41.68 -36.35 16.25
N ASN A 65 40.88 -37.41 16.13
CA ASN A 65 40.21 -37.79 14.88
C ASN A 65 38.78 -37.23 14.77
N GLN A 66 38.39 -36.34 15.70
CA GLN A 66 37.08 -35.69 15.74
C GLN A 66 36.97 -34.53 14.73
N ASP A 67 35.74 -34.14 14.38
CA ASP A 67 35.48 -32.95 13.56
C ASP A 67 35.64 -31.70 14.43
N TYR A 68 36.79 -31.05 14.32
CA TYR A 68 37.14 -29.86 15.13
C TYR A 68 36.09 -28.75 15.05
N ARG A 69 35.29 -28.69 13.97
CA ARG A 69 34.30 -27.64 13.73
C ARG A 69 33.16 -27.65 14.74
N GLU A 70 32.80 -28.81 15.28
CA GLU A 70 31.66 -28.99 16.18
C GLU A 70 32.07 -28.88 17.66
N VAL A 71 33.37 -28.75 17.95
CA VAL A 71 33.86 -28.64 19.33
C VAL A 71 33.46 -27.29 19.91
N GLU A 72 32.79 -27.31 21.06
CA GLU A 72 32.43 -26.11 21.82
C GLU A 72 33.64 -25.54 22.56
N VAL A 73 33.76 -24.22 22.49
CA VAL A 73 34.72 -23.43 23.26
C VAL A 73 33.96 -22.72 24.38
N ASP A 74 34.28 -23.10 25.61
CA ASP A 74 33.73 -22.47 26.82
C ASP A 74 34.47 -21.18 27.19
N ARG A 75 33.81 -20.34 28.01
CA ARG A 75 34.38 -19.11 28.61
C ARG A 75 34.77 -18.04 27.58
N ILE A 76 33.97 -17.91 26.52
CA ILE A 76 34.09 -16.77 25.59
C ILE A 76 34.02 -15.46 26.39
N PRO A 77 34.99 -14.54 26.22
CA PRO A 77 34.97 -13.27 26.93
C PRO A 77 33.71 -12.48 26.57
N TRP A 78 32.82 -12.22 27.54
CA TRP A 78 31.54 -11.54 27.29
C TRP A 78 31.69 -10.14 26.70
N ASN A 79 32.86 -9.52 26.90
CA ASN A 79 33.23 -8.20 26.43
C ASN A 79 34.10 -8.21 25.16
N SER A 80 34.42 -9.38 24.59
CA SER A 80 34.95 -9.49 23.22
C SER A 80 33.88 -9.05 22.21
N SER A 81 34.29 -8.73 20.99
CA SER A 81 33.38 -8.41 19.89
C SER A 81 32.36 -9.53 19.63
N LEU A 82 32.80 -10.80 19.61
CA LEU A 82 31.92 -11.97 19.48
C LEU A 82 30.95 -12.09 20.66
N GLY A 83 31.47 -11.97 21.90
CA GLY A 83 30.66 -12.05 23.12
C GLY A 83 29.58 -10.95 23.19
N GLN A 84 29.95 -9.72 22.85
CA GLN A 84 29.02 -8.58 22.77
C GLN A 84 27.95 -8.81 21.69
N THR A 85 28.33 -9.29 20.51
CA THR A 85 27.40 -9.53 19.40
C THR A 85 26.43 -10.67 19.70
N ARG A 86 26.91 -11.78 20.30
CA ARG A 86 26.04 -12.89 20.75
C ARG A 86 25.08 -12.45 21.86
N ALA A 87 25.58 -11.68 22.84
CA ALA A 87 24.73 -11.14 23.90
C ALA A 87 23.65 -10.19 23.35
N LEU A 88 23.99 -9.38 22.35
CA LEU A 88 23.03 -8.53 21.65
C LEU A 88 21.97 -9.35 20.90
N MET A 89 22.36 -10.40 20.18
CA MET A 89 21.42 -11.31 19.52
C MET A 89 20.43 -11.91 20.51
N LEU A 90 20.90 -12.43 21.65
CA LEU A 90 20.03 -12.98 22.70
C LEU A 90 19.08 -11.93 23.28
N LYS A 91 19.56 -10.70 23.51
CA LYS A 91 18.69 -9.59 23.95
C LYS A 91 17.64 -9.22 22.90
N LEU A 92 18.00 -9.22 21.62
CA LEU A 92 17.09 -8.95 20.51
C LEU A 92 16.01 -10.02 20.38
N LEU A 93 16.37 -11.30 20.40
CA LEU A 93 15.44 -12.44 20.43
C LEU A 93 14.60 -12.46 21.71
N GLY A 94 15.12 -11.92 22.82
CA GLY A 94 14.42 -11.74 24.08
C GLY A 94 13.55 -10.49 24.17
N SER A 95 13.60 -9.60 23.18
CA SER A 95 12.89 -8.31 23.20
C SER A 95 11.37 -8.50 23.16
N PRO A 96 10.59 -7.55 23.73
CA PRO A 96 9.14 -7.57 23.63
C PRO A 96 8.64 -7.67 22.18
N ALA A 97 9.23 -6.88 21.28
CA ALA A 97 8.85 -6.86 19.87
C ALA A 97 9.04 -8.23 19.18
N PHE A 98 10.18 -8.91 19.42
CA PHE A 98 10.42 -10.23 18.83
C PHE A 98 9.51 -11.29 19.43
N LYS A 99 9.26 -11.26 20.75
CA LYS A 99 8.31 -12.18 21.42
C LYS A 99 6.89 -12.04 20.89
N ASP A 100 6.43 -10.81 20.71
CA ASP A 100 5.10 -10.53 20.15
C ASP A 100 5.01 -11.02 18.69
N TRP A 101 6.04 -10.78 17.88
CA TRP A 101 6.12 -11.29 16.50
C TRP A 101 6.16 -12.83 16.44
N ALA A 102 6.95 -13.46 17.31
CA ALA A 102 7.07 -14.91 17.42
C ALA A 102 5.72 -15.55 17.79
N LYS A 103 5.02 -14.99 18.78
CA LYS A 103 3.68 -15.42 19.18
C LYS A 103 2.66 -15.29 18.03
N GLN A 104 2.73 -14.21 17.27
CA GLN A 104 1.84 -14.00 16.11
C GLN A 104 2.08 -15.06 15.02
N ASN A 105 3.35 -15.45 14.81
CA ASN A 105 3.76 -16.42 13.80
C ASN A 105 3.77 -17.88 14.28
N ASP A 106 3.27 -18.14 15.49
CA ASP A 106 3.22 -19.46 16.13
C ASP A 106 4.60 -20.11 16.35
N VAL A 107 5.62 -19.30 16.65
CA VAL A 107 7.00 -19.73 16.86
C VAL A 107 7.21 -20.24 18.29
N ASP A 108 7.77 -21.45 18.43
CA ASP A 108 8.21 -21.99 19.70
C ASP A 108 9.61 -21.48 20.05
N LEU A 109 9.67 -20.44 20.88
CA LEU A 109 10.92 -19.86 21.37
C LEU A 109 11.67 -20.75 22.37
N SER A 110 11.22 -21.96 22.67
CA SER A 110 12.01 -22.95 23.43
C SER A 110 12.88 -23.84 22.54
N LYS A 111 12.75 -23.72 21.22
CA LYS A 111 13.50 -24.49 20.24
C LYS A 111 14.54 -23.62 19.53
N PRO A 112 15.63 -24.24 19.05
CA PRO A 112 16.59 -23.54 18.20
C PRO A 112 15.94 -22.96 16.94
N LEU A 113 16.45 -21.82 16.53
CA LEU A 113 16.08 -21.12 15.30
C LEU A 113 17.31 -20.90 14.43
N THR A 114 17.10 -20.83 13.11
CA THR A 114 18.20 -20.67 12.14
C THR A 114 17.88 -19.52 11.20
N ILE A 115 18.77 -18.55 11.12
CA ILE A 115 18.66 -17.38 10.22
C ILE A 115 19.52 -17.65 8.99
N ASN A 116 18.93 -17.55 7.81
CA ASN A 116 19.66 -17.47 6.55
C ASN A 116 19.72 -16.00 6.12
N VAL A 117 20.93 -15.43 6.14
CA VAL A 117 21.16 -14.01 5.88
C VAL A 117 21.15 -13.64 4.39
N ASP A 118 21.27 -14.64 3.50
CA ASP A 118 21.22 -14.44 2.05
C ASP A 118 19.78 -14.45 1.53
N SER A 119 18.98 -15.43 1.98
CA SER A 119 17.58 -15.54 1.58
C SER A 119 16.66 -14.66 2.42
N GLY A 120 17.13 -14.12 3.55
CA GLY A 120 16.30 -13.34 4.46
C GLY A 120 15.23 -14.19 5.17
N THR A 121 15.52 -15.47 5.41
CA THR A 121 14.55 -16.40 6.01
C THR A 121 14.96 -16.82 7.42
N LEU A 122 13.96 -17.08 8.24
CA LEU A 122 14.10 -17.59 9.61
C LEU A 122 13.39 -18.94 9.70
N ASP A 123 14.18 -20.01 9.84
CA ASP A 123 13.68 -21.37 10.03
C ASP A 123 13.44 -21.63 11.52
N VAL A 124 12.21 -22.04 11.84
CA VAL A 124 11.72 -22.20 13.22
C VAL A 124 10.89 -23.46 13.39
N THR A 125 10.72 -23.86 14.66
CA THR A 125 9.72 -24.86 15.06
C THR A 125 8.45 -24.15 15.53
N THR A 126 7.28 -24.61 15.09
CA THR A 126 5.99 -24.06 15.52
C THR A 126 5.46 -24.75 16.78
N THR A 127 4.66 -24.06 17.59
CA THR A 127 4.03 -24.68 18.78
C THR A 127 2.92 -25.65 18.38
N GLY A 128 2.36 -25.49 17.17
CA GLY A 128 1.26 -26.28 16.65
C GLY A 128 -0.12 -25.73 17.03
N ALA A 129 -0.22 -24.68 17.86
CA ALA A 129 -1.48 -24.24 18.46
C ALA A 129 -2.52 -23.66 17.47
N LYS A 130 -2.13 -23.29 16.24
CA LYS A 130 -3.06 -22.82 15.20
C LYS A 130 -3.43 -23.94 14.23
N GLN A 131 -4.72 -24.32 14.18
CA GLN A 131 -5.23 -25.19 13.12
C GLN A 131 -5.01 -24.53 11.75
N ARG A 132 -4.39 -25.24 10.81
CA ARG A 132 -4.15 -24.76 9.43
C ARG A 132 -5.46 -24.62 8.63
N ASN A 133 -6.52 -25.30 9.05
CA ASN A 133 -7.83 -25.33 8.42
C ASN A 133 -8.92 -25.47 9.51
N PRO A 134 -10.00 -24.66 9.51
CA PRO A 134 -11.14 -24.80 10.43
C PRO A 134 -11.84 -26.18 10.40
N PHE A 135 -11.56 -27.00 9.39
CA PHE A 135 -12.12 -28.34 9.20
C PHE A 135 -11.10 -29.48 9.43
N ASP A 136 -9.87 -29.17 9.87
CA ASP A 136 -8.86 -30.17 10.23
C ASP A 136 -8.91 -30.49 11.72
N PHE A 137 -9.52 -31.63 12.07
CA PHE A 137 -9.68 -32.10 13.44
C PHE A 137 -8.46 -32.89 13.96
N SER A 138 -7.35 -32.89 13.22
CA SER A 138 -6.11 -33.55 13.66
C SER A 138 -5.51 -32.84 14.88
N PRO A 139 -4.85 -33.56 15.80
CA PRO A 139 -4.17 -32.95 16.92
C PRO A 139 -3.07 -31.99 16.44
N PRO A 140 -2.91 -30.82 17.06
CA PRO A 140 -1.84 -29.88 16.71
C PRO A 140 -0.47 -30.53 16.90
N THR A 141 0.33 -30.58 15.84
CA THR A 141 1.69 -31.13 15.87
C THR A 141 2.71 -30.02 15.58
N PRO A 142 3.81 -29.93 16.35
CA PRO A 142 4.91 -29.03 16.04
C PRO A 142 5.47 -29.33 14.65
N THR A 143 5.58 -28.31 13.81
CA THR A 143 6.14 -28.44 12.45
C THR A 143 7.24 -27.42 12.20
N ALA A 144 8.25 -27.80 11.43
CA ALA A 144 9.25 -26.88 10.91
C ALA A 144 8.59 -25.92 9.91
N LYS A 145 8.93 -24.63 10.02
CA LYS A 145 8.39 -23.56 9.17
C LYS A 145 9.51 -22.57 8.84
N SER A 146 9.59 -22.15 7.59
CA SER A 146 10.43 -21.03 7.18
C SER A 146 9.57 -19.76 7.14
N LEU A 147 10.05 -18.70 7.79
CA LEU A 147 9.38 -17.40 7.88
C LEU A 147 10.22 -16.33 7.19
N ASP A 148 9.56 -15.36 6.56
CA ASP A 148 10.23 -14.16 6.03
C ASP A 148 10.62 -13.23 7.19
N ILE A 149 11.92 -12.95 7.31
CA ILE A 149 12.46 -12.09 8.37
C ILE A 149 11.96 -10.65 8.23
N HIS A 150 11.66 -10.19 7.01
CA HIS A 150 11.24 -8.81 6.74
C HIS A 150 9.85 -8.50 7.31
N SER A 151 9.09 -9.54 7.72
CA SER A 151 7.84 -9.37 8.46
C SER A 151 8.04 -8.89 9.92
N PHE A 152 9.26 -8.94 10.45
CA PHE A 152 9.60 -8.46 11.79
C PHE A 152 10.02 -6.98 11.76
N THR A 153 9.48 -6.15 12.66
CA THR A 153 9.78 -4.71 12.71
C THR A 153 11.24 -4.37 12.98
N GLY A 154 11.97 -5.23 13.69
CA GLY A 154 13.40 -5.10 13.97
C GLY A 154 14.29 -5.88 13.00
N TRP A 155 13.79 -6.28 11.82
CA TRP A 155 14.55 -7.09 10.87
C TRP A 155 15.89 -6.48 10.44
N PRO A 156 16.07 -5.15 10.27
CA PRO A 156 17.37 -4.60 9.84
C PRO A 156 18.46 -4.87 10.89
N LEU A 157 18.13 -4.67 12.17
CA LEU A 157 19.03 -4.96 13.28
C LEU A 157 19.27 -6.47 13.39
N LEU A 158 18.22 -7.30 13.29
CA LEU A 158 18.35 -8.75 13.33
C LEU A 158 19.26 -9.28 12.22
N MET A 159 19.08 -8.79 11.00
CA MET A 159 19.89 -9.12 9.84
C MET A 159 21.33 -8.62 10.00
N SER A 160 21.51 -7.40 10.51
CA SER A 160 22.83 -6.83 10.76
C SER A 160 23.62 -7.67 11.76
N VAL A 161 23.01 -8.00 12.91
CA VAL A 161 23.66 -8.81 13.96
C VAL A 161 23.91 -10.24 13.46
N ALA A 162 22.95 -10.83 12.72
CA ALA A 162 23.13 -12.15 12.13
C ALA A 162 24.27 -12.17 11.11
N LYS A 163 24.39 -11.17 10.22
CA LYS A 163 25.50 -11.03 9.26
C LYS A 163 26.84 -10.87 9.97
N THR A 164 26.92 -10.07 11.03
CA THR A 164 28.14 -9.94 11.85
C THR A 164 28.55 -11.30 12.43
N LEU A 165 27.60 -12.14 12.86
CA LEU A 165 27.88 -13.46 13.41
C LEU A 165 28.19 -14.52 12.34
N ALA A 166 27.58 -14.43 11.17
CA ALA A 166 27.78 -15.35 10.07
C ALA A 166 29.16 -15.20 9.42
N GLY A 167 29.72 -13.98 9.44
CA GLY A 167 30.97 -13.64 8.76
C GLY A 167 30.83 -13.89 7.24
N PRO A 168 31.71 -14.71 6.63
CA PRO A 168 31.61 -15.08 5.21
C PRO A 168 30.59 -16.21 4.96
N GLY A 169 29.94 -16.74 5.99
CA GLY A 169 28.86 -17.73 5.87
C GLY A 169 27.48 -17.08 5.76
N ASN A 170 26.48 -17.90 5.47
CA ASN A 170 25.13 -17.41 5.11
C ASN A 170 24.06 -17.86 6.12
N VAL A 171 24.43 -18.68 7.10
CA VAL A 171 23.50 -19.31 8.04
C VAL A 171 24.05 -19.22 9.45
N VAL A 172 23.19 -18.82 10.39
CA VAL A 172 23.51 -18.81 11.82
C VAL A 172 22.38 -19.44 12.62
N SER A 173 22.71 -20.38 13.50
CA SER A 173 21.75 -21.07 14.36
C SER A 173 21.88 -20.58 15.80
N PHE A 174 20.75 -20.39 16.47
CA PHE A 174 20.69 -19.89 17.83
C PHE A 174 19.71 -20.70 18.66
N ASP A 175 20.16 -21.08 19.86
CA ASP A 175 19.25 -21.52 20.91
C ASP A 175 18.97 -20.32 21.83
N THR A 176 17.71 -19.93 21.89
CA THR A 176 17.20 -18.85 22.75
C THR A 176 17.41 -19.13 24.25
N ALA A 177 17.64 -20.39 24.63
CA ALA A 177 17.98 -20.80 25.98
C ALA A 177 19.50 -20.86 26.26
N SER A 178 20.35 -20.69 25.24
CA SER A 178 21.81 -20.76 25.38
C SER A 178 22.41 -19.51 26.04
N THR A 179 23.57 -19.69 26.70
CA THR A 179 24.37 -18.59 27.25
C THR A 179 25.34 -18.02 26.22
N ALA A 180 25.58 -16.70 26.22
CA ALA A 180 26.54 -16.04 25.32
C ALA A 180 28.02 -16.46 25.51
N THR A 181 28.31 -17.36 26.44
CA THR A 181 29.67 -17.73 26.88
C THR A 181 30.25 -18.98 26.20
N THR A 182 29.48 -19.64 25.32
CA THR A 182 29.92 -20.81 24.55
C THR A 182 29.69 -20.58 23.04
N ALA A 183 30.59 -21.08 22.20
CA ALA A 183 30.42 -21.14 20.74
C ALA A 183 31.32 -22.24 20.15
N THR A 184 30.97 -22.74 18.97
CA THR A 184 31.81 -23.76 18.31
C THR A 184 33.08 -23.13 17.72
N ILE A 185 34.11 -23.94 17.50
CA ILE A 185 35.32 -23.51 16.76
C ILE A 185 34.94 -22.99 15.37
N ALA A 186 33.94 -23.58 14.70
CA ALA A 186 33.45 -23.08 13.42
C ALA A 186 32.83 -21.68 13.52
N ASP A 187 32.04 -21.40 14.57
CA ASP A 187 31.42 -20.09 14.76
C ASP A 187 32.47 -19.01 15.03
N ILE A 188 33.48 -19.31 15.85
CA ILE A 188 34.58 -18.38 16.15
C ILE A 188 35.37 -18.09 14.86
N ALA A 189 35.75 -19.13 14.11
CA ALA A 189 36.49 -18.97 12.85
C ALA A 189 35.74 -18.10 11.84
N ARG A 190 34.44 -18.40 11.63
CA ARG A 190 33.57 -17.65 10.71
C ARG A 190 33.44 -16.19 11.11
N PHE A 191 33.18 -15.91 12.39
CA PHE A 191 33.09 -14.54 12.91
C PHE A 191 34.35 -13.72 12.57
N HIS A 192 35.53 -14.34 12.67
CA HIS A 192 36.81 -13.71 12.35
C HIS A 192 37.19 -13.78 10.85
N GLY A 193 36.27 -14.17 9.95
CA GLY A 193 36.49 -14.11 8.50
C GLY A 193 37.31 -15.24 7.90
N HIS A 194 37.48 -16.38 8.59
CA HIS A 194 38.27 -17.51 8.08
C HIS A 194 37.58 -18.87 8.26
N ALA A 195 37.96 -19.84 7.44
CA ALA A 195 37.44 -21.20 7.53
C ALA A 195 38.40 -22.10 8.32
N VAL A 196 37.84 -22.98 9.14
CA VAL A 196 38.62 -24.08 9.74
C VAL A 196 38.93 -25.09 8.64
N PRO A 197 40.20 -25.46 8.39
CA PRO A 197 40.54 -26.47 7.39
C PRO A 197 39.86 -27.81 7.71
N SER A 198 38.86 -28.20 6.92
CA SER A 198 38.05 -29.41 7.17
C SER A 198 37.93 -30.33 5.97
N ASP A 199 38.79 -30.17 4.96
CA ASP A 199 38.70 -30.96 3.74
C ASP A 199 38.90 -32.44 4.07
N ARG A 200 37.84 -33.24 3.90
CA ARG A 200 37.87 -34.70 4.14
C ARG A 200 38.80 -35.45 3.18
N ILE A 201 39.27 -34.76 2.14
CA ILE A 201 40.21 -35.25 1.13
C ILE A 201 41.66 -35.17 1.64
N LEU A 202 41.95 -34.30 2.62
CA LEU A 202 43.29 -34.13 3.19
C LEU A 202 43.62 -35.25 4.18
N SER A 203 44.84 -35.79 4.10
CA SER A 203 45.34 -36.75 5.09
C SER A 203 45.36 -36.13 6.49
N PRO A 204 45.32 -36.93 7.58
CA PRO A 204 45.42 -36.42 8.95
C PRO A 204 46.62 -35.48 9.15
N SER A 205 47.77 -35.78 8.53
CA SER A 205 48.98 -34.96 8.58
C SER A 205 48.86 -33.63 7.83
N GLN A 206 48.14 -33.59 6.70
CA GLN A 206 47.88 -32.35 5.95
C GLN A 206 46.88 -31.43 6.68
N ARG A 207 45.85 -32.02 7.33
CA ARG A 207 44.93 -31.28 8.21
C ARG A 207 45.68 -30.68 9.40
N GLN A 208 46.55 -31.47 10.02
CA GLN A 208 47.39 -31.01 11.13
C GLN A 208 48.33 -29.88 10.72
N ALA A 209 48.96 -29.96 9.54
CA ALA A 209 49.79 -28.88 8.99
C ALA A 209 49.01 -27.59 8.70
N SER A 210 47.77 -27.71 8.21
CA SER A 210 46.89 -26.56 7.92
C SER A 210 46.44 -25.84 9.19
N ILE A 211 46.12 -26.61 10.24
CA ILE A 211 45.79 -26.06 11.57
C ILE A 211 47.04 -25.44 12.20
N GLN A 212 48.22 -26.06 12.05
CA GLN A 212 49.47 -25.47 12.53
C GLN A 212 49.77 -24.13 11.83
N GLN A 213 49.56 -24.01 10.53
CA GLN A 213 49.68 -22.73 9.83
C GLN A 213 48.69 -21.66 10.34
N LEU A 214 47.47 -22.06 10.72
CA LEU A 214 46.50 -21.16 11.33
C LEU A 214 46.94 -20.71 12.74
N LEU A 215 47.49 -21.64 13.55
CA LEU A 215 48.04 -21.35 14.87
C LEU A 215 49.26 -20.44 14.79
N ASP A 216 50.14 -20.63 13.81
CA ASP A 216 51.31 -19.78 13.59
C ASP A 216 50.87 -18.36 13.21
N LYS A 217 49.80 -18.22 12.40
CA LYS A 217 49.18 -16.91 12.09
C LYS A 217 48.56 -16.23 13.31
N LEU A 218 48.03 -17.01 14.27
CA LEU A 218 47.45 -16.50 15.53
C LEU A 218 48.50 -16.02 16.53
N GLN A 219 49.77 -16.45 16.41
CA GLN A 219 50.85 -16.20 17.38
C GLN A 219 51.88 -15.13 16.96
N ASP A 220 51.76 -14.55 15.76
CA ASP A 220 52.74 -13.62 15.22
C ASP A 220 52.67 -12.23 15.92
N PRO A 221 53.77 -11.75 16.52
CA PRO A 221 53.79 -10.69 17.54
C PRO A 221 53.64 -9.23 17.05
N ASP A 222 53.55 -8.95 15.74
CA ASP A 222 53.39 -7.58 15.24
C ASP A 222 51.94 -7.06 15.41
N SER A 223 51.71 -6.32 16.51
CA SER A 223 50.40 -5.79 16.94
C SER A 223 49.68 -4.92 15.91
N ASP A 224 50.42 -4.26 15.03
CA ASP A 224 49.87 -3.31 14.05
C ASP A 224 49.12 -4.02 12.90
N THR A 225 49.36 -5.31 12.67
CA THR A 225 48.70 -6.10 11.62
C THR A 225 47.59 -7.02 12.14
N TYR A 226 47.36 -7.08 13.45
CA TYR A 226 46.38 -7.99 14.06
C TYR A 226 44.94 -7.68 13.62
N ASN A 227 44.57 -6.40 13.52
CA ASN A 227 43.27 -5.95 13.01
C ASN A 227 43.16 -6.06 11.47
N GLU A 228 44.28 -6.09 10.73
CA GLU A 228 44.28 -6.34 9.29
C GLU A 228 44.09 -7.83 8.97
N ARG A 229 44.42 -8.72 9.91
CA ARG A 229 44.31 -10.19 9.78
C ARG A 229 42.94 -10.75 10.13
N PHE A 230 42.24 -10.10 11.07
CA PHE A 230 40.92 -10.50 11.55
C PHE A 230 39.96 -9.33 11.46
N ASN A 231 38.86 -9.52 10.73
CA ASN A 231 37.91 -8.45 10.45
C ASN A 231 36.96 -8.23 11.64
N PHE A 232 37.41 -7.49 12.65
CA PHE A 232 36.63 -7.20 13.86
C PHE A 232 35.66 -6.03 13.66
N PRO A 233 34.40 -6.13 14.14
CA PRO A 233 33.50 -4.99 14.15
C PRO A 233 34.01 -3.90 15.12
N PRO A 234 34.12 -2.62 14.70
CA PRO A 234 34.54 -1.53 15.58
C PRO A 234 33.60 -1.34 16.78
N GLN A 235 34.11 -0.87 17.93
CA GLN A 235 33.28 -0.64 19.12
C GLN A 235 32.09 0.31 18.85
N GLN A 236 32.29 1.33 18.03
CA GLN A 236 31.22 2.26 17.65
C GLN A 236 30.09 1.55 16.89
N TYR A 237 30.42 0.59 16.02
CA TYR A 237 29.42 -0.22 15.31
C TYR A 237 28.59 -1.05 16.29
N LEU A 238 29.23 -1.72 17.25
CA LEU A 238 28.54 -2.48 18.29
C LEU A 238 27.65 -1.58 19.17
N ASN A 239 28.15 -0.40 19.56
CA ASN A 239 27.37 0.57 20.33
C ASN A 239 26.14 1.07 19.55
N ASN A 240 26.26 1.26 18.23
CA ASN A 240 25.12 1.64 17.38
C ASN A 240 24.05 0.55 17.36
N GLN A 241 24.43 -0.73 17.21
CA GLN A 241 23.46 -1.84 17.22
C GLN A 241 22.74 -1.97 18.58
N VAL A 242 23.44 -1.72 19.69
CA VAL A 242 22.82 -1.65 21.03
C VAL A 242 21.85 -0.47 21.13
N SER A 243 22.20 0.67 20.53
CA SER A 243 21.32 1.84 20.45
C SER A 243 20.06 1.55 19.64
N GLU A 244 20.17 0.86 18.51
CA GLU A 244 19.05 0.44 17.66
C GLU A 244 18.10 -0.52 18.39
N LEU A 245 18.62 -1.41 19.24
CA LEU A 245 17.77 -2.26 20.09
C LEU A 245 16.98 -1.41 21.10
N GLY A 246 17.62 -0.40 21.70
CA GLY A 246 16.94 0.54 22.59
C GLY A 246 15.84 1.33 21.87
N ASP A 247 16.10 1.77 20.64
CA ASP A 247 15.10 2.45 19.81
C ASP A 247 13.92 1.53 19.42
N LEU A 248 14.19 0.25 19.15
CA LEU A 248 13.17 -0.76 18.92
C LEU A 248 12.30 -0.99 20.17
N ASN A 249 12.92 -1.02 21.35
CA ASN A 249 12.21 -1.15 22.63
C ASN A 249 11.31 0.06 22.90
N ASN A 250 11.83 1.28 22.70
CA ASN A 250 11.05 2.52 22.80
C ASN A 250 9.84 2.51 21.87
N ARG A 251 10.06 2.16 20.59
CA ARG A 251 9.01 2.05 19.58
C ARG A 251 7.91 1.08 20.03
N ASN A 252 8.29 -0.09 20.56
CA ASN A 252 7.32 -1.07 21.07
C ASN A 252 6.55 -0.54 22.30
N ALA A 253 7.22 0.15 23.22
CA ALA A 253 6.60 0.76 24.39
C ALA A 253 5.54 1.80 23.98
N VAL A 254 5.86 2.67 23.02
CA VAL A 254 4.93 3.68 22.47
C VAL A 254 3.70 3.04 21.82
N ILE A 255 3.89 1.99 21.01
CA ILE A 255 2.77 1.24 20.42
C ILE A 255 1.89 0.64 21.52
N GLY A 256 2.50 0.09 22.58
CA GLY A 256 1.80 -0.44 23.74
C GLY A 256 0.97 0.62 24.46
N VAL A 257 1.54 1.79 24.73
CA VAL A 257 0.84 2.93 25.35
C VAL A 257 -0.34 3.39 24.50
N ILE A 258 -0.12 3.60 23.20
CA ILE A 258 -1.21 3.98 22.29
C ILE A 258 -2.31 2.92 22.28
N SER A 259 -1.94 1.64 22.17
CA SER A 259 -2.90 0.53 22.14
C SER A 259 -3.72 0.44 23.41
N ASN A 260 -3.10 0.61 24.58
CA ASN A 260 -3.81 0.57 25.86
C ASN A 260 -4.78 1.74 25.99
N VAL A 261 -4.33 2.95 25.66
CA VAL A 261 -5.18 4.14 25.74
C VAL A 261 -6.33 4.09 24.73
N VAL A 262 -6.09 3.61 23.51
CA VAL A 262 -7.13 3.33 22.53
C VAL A 262 -8.08 2.27 23.08
N ASN A 263 -7.64 1.14 23.62
CA ASN A 263 -8.57 0.12 24.10
C ASN A 263 -9.41 0.56 25.31
N GLU A 264 -8.86 1.39 26.21
CA GLU A 264 -9.55 1.89 27.39
C GLU A 264 -10.48 3.08 27.11
N LYS A 265 -10.12 3.95 26.15
CA LYS A 265 -10.81 5.24 25.90
C LYS A 265 -11.33 5.42 24.48
N ALA A 266 -11.01 4.54 23.52
CA ALA A 266 -11.39 4.76 22.12
C ALA A 266 -12.89 4.72 21.90
N LYS A 267 -13.64 3.91 22.66
CA LYS A 267 -15.09 3.94 22.53
C LYS A 267 -15.67 5.32 22.92
N ASP A 268 -15.16 5.94 23.98
CA ASP A 268 -15.57 7.29 24.41
C ASP A 268 -15.20 8.35 23.35
N LEU A 269 -13.96 8.32 22.84
CA LEU A 269 -13.50 9.26 21.81
C LEU A 269 -14.23 9.06 20.47
N GLU A 270 -14.42 7.82 20.02
CA GLU A 270 -15.14 7.50 18.78
C GLU A 270 -16.62 7.87 18.88
N ASP A 271 -17.27 7.62 20.02
CA ASP A 271 -18.66 8.00 20.24
C ASP A 271 -18.81 9.54 20.21
N LEU A 272 -17.89 10.28 20.84
CA LEU A 272 -17.86 11.75 20.79
C LEU A 272 -17.57 12.30 19.38
N GLU A 273 -16.68 11.66 18.62
CA GLU A 273 -16.37 12.02 17.23
C GLU A 273 -17.55 11.75 16.29
N ALA A 274 -18.24 10.61 16.47
CA ALA A 274 -19.45 10.28 15.72
C ALA A 274 -20.59 11.26 16.04
N GLU A 275 -20.74 11.63 17.31
CA GLU A 275 -21.69 12.67 17.74
C GLU A 275 -21.35 14.02 17.12
N LEU A 276 -20.07 14.42 17.11
CA LEU A 276 -19.61 15.64 16.45
C LEU A 276 -19.97 15.65 14.95
N GLN A 277 -19.70 14.56 14.23
CA GLN A 277 -20.05 14.45 12.81
C GLN A 277 -21.56 14.49 12.57
N PHE A 278 -22.36 13.91 13.46
CA PHE A 278 -23.81 13.96 13.39
C PHE A 278 -24.32 15.41 13.48
N TRP A 279 -23.77 16.20 14.41
CA TRP A 279 -24.17 17.60 14.61
C TRP A 279 -23.64 18.55 13.53
N GLN A 280 -22.42 18.33 13.00
CA GLN A 280 -21.84 19.15 11.93
C GLN A 280 -22.66 19.16 10.64
N LYS A 281 -23.49 18.14 10.40
CA LYS A 281 -24.39 18.07 9.23
C LYS A 281 -25.69 18.87 9.41
N ARG A 282 -25.89 19.53 10.56
CA ARG A 282 -27.12 20.26 10.91
C ARG A 282 -26.80 21.72 11.23
N SER A 283 -27.66 22.64 10.79
CA SER A 283 -27.57 24.06 11.13
C SER A 283 -28.13 24.35 12.52
N GLY A 284 -27.58 25.35 13.22
CA GLY A 284 -28.11 25.86 14.51
C GLY A 284 -27.60 25.16 15.77
N TYR A 285 -26.46 24.46 15.70
CA TYR A 285 -25.84 23.70 16.80
C TYR A 285 -24.37 24.09 17.06
N GLU A 286 -23.98 25.32 16.73
CA GLU A 286 -22.59 25.79 16.78
C GLU A 286 -21.98 25.67 18.19
N GLU A 287 -22.72 26.03 19.25
CA GLU A 287 -22.27 25.92 20.65
C GLU A 287 -22.04 24.45 21.07
N THR A 288 -22.91 23.53 20.64
CA THR A 288 -22.74 22.08 20.88
C THR A 288 -21.50 21.54 20.18
N ILE A 289 -21.26 21.96 18.94
CA ILE A 289 -20.09 21.59 18.14
C ILE A 289 -18.81 22.06 18.85
N GLU A 290 -18.74 23.33 19.28
CA GLU A 290 -17.59 23.87 20.00
C GLU A 290 -17.32 23.12 21.32
N LYS A 291 -18.36 22.81 22.09
CA LYS A 291 -18.24 22.06 23.34
C LYS A 291 -17.73 20.63 23.13
N LEU A 292 -18.24 19.93 22.11
CA LEU A 292 -17.77 18.60 21.73
C LEU A 292 -16.31 18.64 21.28
N GLN A 293 -15.92 19.61 20.45
CA GLN A 293 -14.54 19.80 20.03
C GLN A 293 -13.58 20.04 21.21
N LEU A 294 -13.98 20.89 22.17
CA LEU A 294 -13.18 21.13 23.37
C LEU A 294 -13.03 19.86 24.22
N THR A 295 -14.11 19.08 24.36
CA THR A 295 -14.10 17.82 25.10
C THR A 295 -13.16 16.80 24.46
N ILE A 296 -13.25 16.61 23.14
CA ILE A 296 -12.36 15.74 22.37
C ILE A 296 -10.90 16.19 22.54
N LYS A 297 -10.62 17.50 22.42
CA LYS A 297 -9.28 18.05 22.61
C LYS A 297 -8.72 17.77 24.00
N GLN A 298 -9.50 17.95 25.06
CA GLN A 298 -9.08 17.66 26.44
C GLN A 298 -8.81 16.17 26.66
N ARG A 299 -9.69 15.30 26.13
CA ARG A 299 -9.51 13.85 26.19
C ARG A 299 -8.21 13.44 25.51
N LEU A 300 -7.93 13.98 24.32
CA LEU A 300 -6.72 13.70 23.56
C LEU A 300 -5.46 14.25 24.22
N GLN A 301 -5.51 15.43 24.84
CA GLN A 301 -4.40 15.97 25.63
C GLN A 301 -4.00 15.00 26.74
N ASN A 302 -4.97 14.48 27.51
CA ASN A 302 -4.71 13.49 28.54
C ASN A 302 -4.09 12.20 28.00
N VAL A 303 -4.40 11.81 26.76
CA VAL A 303 -3.73 10.68 26.09
C VAL A 303 -2.26 11.02 25.81
N LEU A 304 -2.01 12.19 25.25
CA LEU A 304 -0.67 12.66 24.89
C LEU A 304 0.24 12.91 26.11
N ASP A 305 -0.33 13.19 27.27
CA ASP A 305 0.40 13.37 28.54
C ASP A 305 0.73 12.04 29.25
N THR A 306 0.36 10.89 28.66
CA THR A 306 0.68 9.57 29.23
C THR A 306 2.19 9.33 29.21
N PRO A 307 2.83 8.94 30.33
CA PRO A 307 4.25 8.67 30.36
C PRO A 307 4.62 7.41 29.57
N VAL A 308 5.79 7.43 28.94
CA VAL A 308 6.40 6.32 28.20
C VAL A 308 7.76 6.03 28.82
N GLU A 309 8.04 4.75 29.07
CA GLU A 309 9.37 4.31 29.49
C GLU A 309 10.34 4.35 28.31
N ILE A 310 11.47 5.05 28.49
CA ILE A 310 12.52 5.18 27.48
C ILE A 310 13.72 4.32 27.89
N ASP A 311 14.14 3.45 26.97
CA ASP A 311 15.31 2.61 27.10
C ASP A 311 16.59 3.47 27.23
N PRO A 312 17.37 3.33 28.32
CA PRO A 312 18.59 4.11 28.53
C PRO A 312 19.68 3.93 27.47
N THR A 313 19.63 2.85 26.69
CA THR A 313 20.60 2.64 25.60
C THR A 313 20.16 3.24 24.28
N SER A 314 18.92 3.71 24.17
CA SER A 314 18.35 4.27 22.94
C SER A 314 19.06 5.53 22.46
N SER A 315 18.97 5.79 21.15
CA SER A 315 19.51 7.04 20.57
C SER A 315 18.72 8.24 21.08
N TYR A 316 17.40 8.11 21.26
CA TYR A 316 16.55 9.16 21.82
C TYR A 316 17.01 9.59 23.22
N PHE A 317 17.33 8.62 24.10
CA PHE A 317 17.80 8.90 25.46
C PHE A 317 19.12 9.70 25.45
N ARG A 318 20.07 9.26 24.63
CA ARG A 318 21.38 9.89 24.48
C ARG A 318 21.28 11.29 23.87
N ASP A 319 20.56 11.42 22.77
CA ASP A 319 20.50 12.65 21.98
C ASP A 319 19.74 13.77 22.72
N HIS A 320 18.83 13.42 23.64
CA HIS A 320 18.11 14.36 24.51
C HIS A 320 18.75 14.54 25.90
N ASN A 321 19.91 13.91 26.15
CA ASN A 321 20.60 13.93 27.46
C ASN A 321 19.67 13.59 28.64
N LEU A 322 18.82 12.59 28.46
CA LEU A 322 17.87 12.18 29.50
C LEU A 322 18.63 11.61 30.70
N LYS A 323 18.04 11.78 31.89
CA LYS A 323 18.49 11.09 33.10
C LYS A 323 17.63 9.85 33.32
N PRO A 324 18.19 8.79 33.94
CA PRO A 324 17.37 7.68 34.42
C PRO A 324 16.19 8.20 35.24
N ASP A 325 15.02 7.58 35.08
CA ASP A 325 13.77 7.90 35.79
C ASP A 325 13.08 9.24 35.43
N VAL A 326 13.56 9.97 34.42
CA VAL A 326 12.82 11.11 33.87
C VAL A 326 11.71 10.61 32.95
N ALA A 327 10.46 10.85 33.35
CA ALA A 327 9.30 10.48 32.55
C ALA A 327 9.25 11.32 31.26
N VAL A 328 9.21 10.66 30.11
CA VAL A 328 8.96 11.28 28.80
C VAL A 328 7.50 11.04 28.46
N THR A 329 6.76 12.09 28.10
CA THR A 329 5.35 11.92 27.69
C THR A 329 5.26 11.37 26.28
N LEU A 330 4.12 10.74 25.93
CA LEU A 330 3.84 10.36 24.56
C LEU A 330 3.97 11.57 23.61
N ARG A 331 3.54 12.76 24.04
CA ARG A 331 3.71 14.01 23.29
C ARG A 331 5.18 14.28 22.97
N ASP A 332 6.05 14.28 23.98
CA ASP A 332 7.47 14.62 23.82
C ASP A 332 8.19 13.60 22.95
N TYR A 333 7.84 12.32 23.08
CA TYR A 333 8.36 11.26 22.23
C TYR A 333 7.97 11.48 20.76
N LEU A 334 6.69 11.71 20.48
CA LEU A 334 6.18 11.93 19.12
C LEU A 334 6.83 13.17 18.49
N VAL A 335 6.85 14.29 19.23
CA VAL A 335 7.47 15.54 18.77
C VAL A 335 8.96 15.37 18.51
N GLY A 336 9.68 14.70 19.41
CA GLY A 336 11.12 14.47 19.28
C GLY A 336 11.49 13.54 18.10
N HIS A 337 10.55 12.72 17.61
CA HIS A 337 10.70 11.92 16.39
C HIS A 337 10.13 12.60 15.13
N GLY A 338 9.70 13.87 15.22
CA GLY A 338 9.10 14.58 14.09
C GLY A 338 7.72 14.05 13.68
N ILE A 339 7.07 13.26 14.53
CA ILE A 339 5.72 12.74 14.31
C ILE A 339 4.72 13.84 14.63
N VAL A 340 3.77 14.05 13.72
CA VAL A 340 2.68 15.00 13.87
C VAL A 340 1.77 14.54 14.99
N LEU A 341 1.47 15.44 15.93
CA LEU A 341 0.55 15.14 17.02
C LEU A 341 -0.86 14.82 16.47
N PRO A 342 -1.48 13.71 16.92
CA PRO A 342 -2.82 13.35 16.49
C PRO A 342 -3.82 14.39 17.01
N THR A 343 -4.88 14.59 16.23
CA THR A 343 -6.01 15.47 16.53
C THR A 343 -7.31 14.72 16.82
N ASN A 344 -7.33 13.41 16.56
CA ASN A 344 -8.47 12.51 16.72
C ASN A 344 -7.99 11.07 17.00
N ALA A 345 -8.92 10.19 17.40
CA ALA A 345 -8.62 8.80 17.73
C ALA A 345 -8.11 7.98 16.53
N SER A 346 -8.57 8.30 15.33
CA SER A 346 -8.15 7.62 14.10
C SER A 346 -6.69 7.89 13.77
N GLU A 347 -6.24 9.15 13.88
CA GLU A 347 -4.83 9.53 13.71
C GLU A 347 -3.93 8.85 14.74
N LEU A 348 -4.39 8.72 15.98
CA LEU A 348 -3.64 8.01 17.03
C LEU A 348 -3.45 6.52 16.67
N LYS A 349 -4.50 5.85 16.18
CA LYS A 349 -4.40 4.47 15.68
C LYS A 349 -3.47 4.35 14.48
N ASN A 350 -3.56 5.30 13.53
CA ASN A 350 -2.70 5.33 12.35
C ASN A 350 -1.23 5.49 12.74
N ILE A 351 -0.91 6.30 13.76
CA ILE A 351 0.45 6.41 14.31
C ILE A 351 0.93 5.06 14.84
N ALA A 352 0.15 4.38 15.69
CA ALA A 352 0.53 3.06 16.19
C ALA A 352 0.70 2.04 15.06
N GLN A 353 -0.14 2.09 14.03
CA GLN A 353 -0.06 1.20 12.88
C GLN A 353 1.19 1.46 12.03
N SER A 354 1.49 2.71 11.70
CA SER A 354 2.73 3.08 10.99
C SER A 354 3.96 2.72 11.82
N LEU A 355 3.92 2.94 13.14
CA LEU A 355 4.96 2.48 14.06
C LEU A 355 4.99 0.95 14.22
N ALA A 356 3.93 0.20 13.97
CA ALA A 356 3.98 -1.27 14.02
C ALA A 356 4.44 -1.90 12.69
N SER A 357 4.56 -1.11 11.62
CA SER A 357 4.85 -1.62 10.29
C SER A 357 6.34 -1.87 10.08
N PRO A 358 6.77 -3.02 9.51
CA PRO A 358 8.19 -3.26 9.24
C PRO A 358 8.80 -2.18 8.31
N PRO A 359 10.08 -1.81 8.50
CA PRO A 359 10.75 -0.89 7.59
C PRO A 359 10.92 -1.52 6.20
N ILE A 360 10.96 -0.68 5.16
CA ILE A 360 11.11 -1.12 3.77
C ILE A 360 12.55 -1.55 3.51
N GLU A 361 12.73 -2.68 2.83
CA GLU A 361 14.04 -3.13 2.34
C GLU A 361 14.55 -2.19 1.24
N LYS A 362 15.72 -1.59 1.46
CA LYS A 362 16.34 -0.65 0.51
C LYS A 362 17.33 -1.40 -0.40
N PRO A 363 17.19 -1.32 -1.73
CA PRO A 363 18.21 -1.82 -2.65
C PRO A 363 19.55 -1.11 -2.44
N ALA A 364 20.66 -1.82 -2.64
CA ALA A 364 22.02 -1.32 -2.40
C ALA A 364 22.37 -0.05 -3.19
N HIS A 365 21.79 0.09 -4.39
CA HIS A 365 22.01 1.21 -5.31
C HIS A 365 20.75 2.08 -5.51
N GLY A 366 19.79 1.98 -4.60
CA GLY A 366 18.55 2.76 -4.61
C GLY A 366 17.80 2.64 -5.94
N ASN A 367 17.40 3.79 -6.50
CA ASN A 367 16.67 3.90 -7.78
C ASN A 367 17.58 3.91 -9.03
N LEU A 368 18.82 3.41 -8.92
CA LEU A 368 19.78 3.30 -10.03
C LEU A 368 20.19 4.63 -10.70
N GLY A 369 19.90 5.77 -10.08
CA GLY A 369 20.21 7.09 -10.65
C GLY A 369 21.63 7.60 -10.37
N GLY A 370 22.40 6.93 -9.51
CA GLY A 370 23.73 7.40 -9.07
C GLY A 370 23.67 8.82 -8.50
N ALA A 371 24.56 9.69 -8.98
CA ALA A 371 24.67 11.10 -8.57
C ALA A 371 23.42 11.95 -8.88
N HIS A 372 22.52 11.45 -9.72
CA HIS A 372 21.25 12.10 -9.94
C HIS A 372 20.25 11.95 -8.79
N SER A 373 20.48 10.98 -7.92
CA SER A 373 19.62 10.62 -6.79
C SER A 373 20.17 11.08 -5.45
N TRP A 374 21.28 11.82 -5.47
CA TRP A 374 21.77 12.53 -4.30
C TRP A 374 20.73 13.56 -3.80
N PRO A 375 20.74 13.93 -2.50
CA PRO A 375 19.86 14.96 -1.97
C PRO A 375 19.93 16.28 -2.76
N THR A 376 21.11 16.61 -3.28
CA THR A 376 21.28 17.60 -4.34
C THR A 376 21.80 16.92 -5.61
N PRO A 377 20.95 16.79 -6.65
CA PRO A 377 21.36 16.15 -7.90
C PRO A 377 22.51 16.88 -8.59
N MET A 378 23.35 16.11 -9.29
CA MET A 378 24.44 16.63 -10.14
C MET A 378 23.96 17.72 -11.10
N SER A 379 24.77 18.78 -11.25
CA SER A 379 24.41 19.94 -12.08
C SER A 379 24.39 19.59 -13.57
N ASN A 380 23.60 20.31 -14.39
CA ASN A 380 23.58 20.07 -15.83
C ASN A 380 24.94 20.30 -16.51
N ASP A 381 25.76 21.21 -15.98
CA ASP A 381 27.10 21.47 -16.53
C ASP A 381 28.03 20.29 -16.25
N ASP A 382 28.01 19.77 -15.02
CA ASP A 382 28.79 18.57 -14.68
C ASP A 382 28.26 17.34 -15.45
N ARG A 383 26.94 17.20 -15.65
CA ARG A 383 26.35 16.14 -16.49
C ARG A 383 26.82 16.23 -17.94
N ARG A 384 26.87 17.43 -18.53
CA ARG A 384 27.41 17.64 -19.89
C ARG A 384 28.88 17.26 -19.97
N ALA A 385 29.67 17.61 -18.95
CA ALA A 385 31.06 17.19 -18.88
C ALA A 385 31.19 15.66 -18.75
N LEU A 386 30.36 15.01 -17.93
CA LEU A 386 30.39 13.55 -17.73
C LEU A 386 30.00 12.82 -19.02
N ALA A 387 29.01 13.34 -19.75
CA ALA A 387 28.62 12.82 -21.06
C ALA A 387 29.76 12.95 -22.08
N ALA A 388 30.44 14.10 -22.13
CA ALA A 388 31.60 14.29 -23.01
C ALA A 388 32.77 13.34 -22.67
N MET A 389 33.04 13.13 -21.37
CA MET A 389 34.03 12.16 -20.89
C MET A 389 33.65 10.74 -21.30
N THR A 390 32.37 10.37 -21.15
CA THR A 390 31.82 9.07 -21.56
C THR A 390 32.01 8.84 -23.06
N SER A 391 31.68 9.84 -23.89
CA SER A 391 31.91 9.75 -25.34
C SER A 391 33.39 9.52 -25.67
N LYS A 392 34.29 10.28 -25.03
CA LYS A 392 35.74 10.11 -25.18
C LYS A 392 36.23 8.73 -24.72
N PHE A 393 35.65 8.18 -23.65
CA PHE A 393 35.98 6.84 -23.15
C PHE A 393 35.58 5.74 -24.14
N LEU A 394 34.49 5.95 -24.90
CA LEU A 394 34.01 5.04 -25.93
C LEU A 394 34.68 5.24 -27.30
N GLU A 395 35.48 6.29 -27.51
CA GLU A 395 36.18 6.51 -28.77
C GLU A 395 37.05 5.30 -29.15
N GLY A 396 36.87 4.81 -30.37
CA GLY A 396 37.59 3.63 -30.89
C GLY A 396 37.02 2.28 -30.43
N GLN A 397 35.94 2.25 -29.63
CA GLN A 397 35.16 1.03 -29.39
C GLN A 397 34.17 0.77 -30.54
N PRO A 398 33.81 -0.51 -30.80
CA PRO A 398 32.80 -0.84 -31.80
C PRO A 398 31.37 -0.49 -31.37
N GLU A 399 31.13 -0.33 -30.06
CA GLU A 399 29.83 0.06 -29.50
C GLU A 399 29.70 1.58 -29.33
N ASN A 400 28.54 2.13 -29.70
CA ASN A 400 28.26 3.57 -29.60
C ASN A 400 27.55 3.99 -28.30
N THR A 401 27.18 3.04 -27.43
CA THR A 401 26.51 3.32 -26.15
C THR A 401 27.22 2.64 -24.99
N LEU A 402 27.18 3.27 -23.82
CA LEU A 402 27.86 2.77 -22.63
C LEU A 402 27.30 1.42 -22.17
N LEU A 403 25.97 1.24 -22.22
CA LEU A 403 25.33 -0.02 -21.87
C LEU A 403 25.74 -1.16 -22.81
N ALA A 404 25.83 -0.91 -24.12
CA ALA A 404 26.28 -1.92 -25.08
C ALA A 404 27.75 -2.31 -24.85
N TYR A 405 28.62 -1.33 -24.56
CA TYR A 405 30.01 -1.57 -24.19
C TYR A 405 30.15 -2.43 -22.92
N LEU A 406 29.38 -2.11 -21.87
CA LEU A 406 29.44 -2.84 -20.61
C LEU A 406 28.96 -4.29 -20.72
N THR A 407 27.98 -4.52 -21.60
CA THR A 407 27.33 -5.83 -21.76
C THR A 407 27.91 -6.65 -22.92
N ARG A 408 29.02 -6.21 -23.49
CA ARG A 408 29.69 -6.90 -24.60
C ARG A 408 30.15 -8.29 -24.19
N GLY A 409 29.73 -9.31 -24.96
CA GLY A 409 30.12 -10.70 -24.73
C GLY A 409 29.44 -11.36 -23.53
N VAL A 410 28.44 -10.72 -22.92
CA VAL A 410 27.61 -11.33 -21.87
C VAL A 410 26.60 -12.27 -22.52
N GLU A 411 26.71 -13.58 -22.27
CA GLU A 411 25.69 -14.55 -22.69
C GLU A 411 24.48 -14.47 -21.74
N TYR A 412 23.52 -13.61 -22.10
CA TYR A 412 22.35 -13.28 -21.26
C TYR A 412 21.57 -14.51 -20.75
N ARG A 413 21.45 -15.60 -21.52
CA ARG A 413 20.74 -16.82 -21.07
C ARG A 413 21.54 -17.70 -20.10
N GLN A 414 22.87 -17.68 -20.16
CA GLN A 414 23.72 -18.49 -19.28
C GLN A 414 24.06 -17.76 -17.97
N ASN A 415 24.20 -16.43 -18.00
CA ASN A 415 24.65 -15.64 -16.84
C ASN A 415 23.52 -15.07 -15.97
N PHE A 416 22.30 -14.91 -16.49
CA PHE A 416 21.20 -14.30 -15.73
C PHE A 416 20.18 -15.29 -15.14
N GLY A 417 20.18 -16.57 -15.56
CA GLY A 417 19.37 -17.63 -14.94
C GLY A 417 17.86 -17.31 -14.81
N ALA A 418 17.11 -18.13 -14.07
CA ALA A 418 15.72 -17.83 -13.71
C ALA A 418 15.63 -16.67 -12.70
N SER A 419 16.68 -16.49 -11.88
CA SER A 419 16.75 -15.50 -10.81
C SER A 419 16.76 -14.03 -11.28
N PHE A 420 17.23 -13.74 -12.50
CA PHE A 420 17.17 -12.37 -13.06
C PHE A 420 15.75 -11.97 -13.48
N LEU A 421 14.93 -12.93 -13.91
CA LEU A 421 13.51 -12.67 -14.17
C LEU A 421 12.75 -12.42 -12.87
N GLU A 422 13.18 -13.06 -11.77
CA GLU A 422 12.61 -12.85 -10.44
C GLU A 422 13.04 -11.53 -9.79
N ASP A 423 14.29 -11.09 -10.00
CA ASP A 423 14.82 -9.82 -9.48
C ASP A 423 15.74 -9.13 -10.51
N ARG A 424 15.11 -8.29 -11.34
CA ARG A 424 15.77 -7.55 -12.44
C ARG A 424 16.84 -6.58 -11.94
N SER A 425 16.72 -6.09 -10.69
CA SER A 425 17.69 -5.19 -10.06
C SER A 425 19.06 -5.84 -9.85
N ARG A 426 19.11 -7.14 -9.53
CA ARG A 426 20.35 -7.91 -9.37
C ARG A 426 21.19 -7.97 -10.65
N GLY A 427 20.54 -7.82 -11.81
CA GLY A 427 21.29 -7.80 -13.06
C GLY A 427 22.19 -6.58 -13.20
N ILE A 428 21.77 -5.43 -12.66
CA ILE A 428 22.59 -4.22 -12.62
C ILE A 428 23.69 -4.34 -11.57
N ASP A 429 23.40 -4.93 -10.40
CA ASP A 429 24.41 -5.22 -9.37
C ASP A 429 25.57 -6.04 -9.97
N ASN A 430 25.27 -7.10 -10.73
CA ASN A 430 26.28 -7.90 -11.42
C ASN A 430 27.08 -7.11 -12.46
N VAL A 431 26.43 -6.19 -13.20
CA VAL A 431 27.12 -5.33 -14.19
C VAL A 431 28.11 -4.40 -13.49
N LEU A 432 27.76 -3.88 -12.30
CA LEU A 432 28.62 -2.98 -11.53
C LEU A 432 29.89 -3.65 -11.01
N GLU A 433 29.91 -4.98 -10.91
CA GLU A 433 31.11 -5.74 -10.51
C GLU A 433 32.12 -5.92 -11.65
N PHE A 434 31.76 -5.60 -12.90
CA PHE A 434 32.63 -5.84 -14.05
C PHE A 434 33.91 -4.99 -14.02
N PRO A 435 35.08 -5.54 -14.45
CA PRO A 435 36.36 -4.82 -14.39
C PRO A 435 36.39 -3.51 -15.19
N ASN A 436 35.60 -3.39 -16.25
CA ASN A 436 35.48 -2.17 -17.06
C ASN A 436 34.74 -1.04 -16.33
N VAL A 437 33.81 -1.34 -15.42
CA VAL A 437 33.16 -0.34 -14.56
C VAL A 437 34.18 0.35 -13.66
N LYS A 438 35.09 -0.41 -13.05
CA LYS A 438 36.20 0.15 -12.24
C LYS A 438 37.12 1.06 -13.08
N LYS A 439 37.42 0.67 -14.32
CA LYS A 439 38.23 1.50 -15.24
C LYS A 439 37.53 2.81 -15.58
N PHE A 440 36.22 2.77 -15.83
CA PHE A 440 35.41 3.96 -16.10
C PHE A 440 35.39 4.90 -14.88
N ALA A 441 35.10 4.37 -13.69
CA ALA A 441 35.04 5.16 -12.46
C ALA A 441 36.37 5.88 -12.15
N LEU A 442 37.51 5.20 -12.35
CA LEU A 442 38.84 5.82 -12.20
C LEU A 442 39.10 6.93 -13.22
N ALA A 443 38.56 6.81 -14.44
CA ALA A 443 38.65 7.88 -15.45
C ALA A 443 37.78 9.09 -15.04
N ALA A 444 36.57 8.85 -14.55
CA ALA A 444 35.70 9.89 -14.03
C ALA A 444 36.32 10.62 -12.83
N GLU A 445 36.88 9.89 -11.86
CA GLU A 445 37.54 10.48 -10.70
C GLU A 445 38.76 11.34 -11.08
N ARG A 446 39.51 10.99 -12.13
CA ARG A 446 40.61 11.83 -12.64
C ARG A 446 40.12 13.15 -13.25
N GLU A 447 38.97 13.14 -13.90
CA GLU A 447 38.39 14.31 -14.56
C GLU A 447 37.68 15.24 -13.57
N PHE A 448 36.90 14.67 -12.64
CA PHE A 448 36.02 15.41 -11.73
C PHE A 448 36.56 15.54 -10.30
N GLY A 449 37.53 14.71 -9.90
CA GLY A 449 38.03 14.59 -8.54
C GLY A 449 37.22 13.62 -7.67
N GLU A 450 37.65 13.49 -6.41
CA GLU A 450 37.01 12.64 -5.39
C GLU A 450 35.58 13.12 -5.09
N ILE A 451 34.62 12.19 -5.17
CA ILE A 451 33.24 12.39 -4.68
C ILE A 451 33.10 11.81 -3.27
N ALA A 452 32.33 12.49 -2.42
CA ALA A 452 31.89 11.90 -1.18
C ALA A 452 30.72 10.97 -1.48
N SER A 453 30.96 9.66 -1.45
CA SER A 453 29.93 8.64 -1.60
C SER A 453 30.40 7.35 -0.94
N PRO A 454 29.52 6.58 -0.28
CA PRO A 454 29.85 5.24 0.18
C PRO A 454 30.10 4.26 -0.99
N ASN A 455 29.60 4.59 -2.20
CA ASN A 455 29.65 3.72 -3.38
C ASN A 455 30.16 4.47 -4.63
N VAL A 456 31.35 5.08 -4.53
CA VAL A 456 31.94 5.94 -5.58
C VAL A 456 31.89 5.33 -7.00
N ILE A 457 32.24 4.05 -7.13
CA ILE A 457 32.27 3.35 -8.42
C ILE A 457 30.87 3.23 -9.02
N ALA A 458 29.89 2.82 -8.20
CA ALA A 458 28.51 2.67 -8.64
C ALA A 458 27.88 4.02 -8.99
N ASP A 459 28.12 5.06 -8.18
CA ASP A 459 27.59 6.39 -8.43
C ASP A 459 28.08 6.95 -9.77
N TRP A 460 29.38 6.88 -10.06
CA TRP A 460 29.90 7.31 -11.37
C TRP A 460 29.29 6.53 -12.53
N MET A 461 29.24 5.21 -12.39
CA MET A 461 28.77 4.32 -13.45
C MET A 461 27.28 4.51 -13.73
N LEU A 462 26.44 4.49 -12.71
CA LEU A 462 24.99 4.62 -12.84
C LEU A 462 24.60 6.00 -13.38
N THR A 463 25.29 7.07 -12.96
CA THR A 463 25.07 8.42 -13.50
C THR A 463 25.35 8.48 -14.98
N ALA A 464 26.51 7.96 -15.41
CA ALA A 464 26.91 7.95 -16.81
C ALA A 464 26.04 7.02 -17.66
N LEU A 465 25.61 5.89 -17.09
CA LEU A 465 24.70 4.96 -17.75
C LEU A 465 23.34 5.62 -18.02
N TYR A 466 22.77 6.26 -17.00
CA TYR A 466 21.51 6.99 -17.12
C TYR A 466 21.63 8.12 -18.17
N ASP A 467 22.68 8.94 -18.09
CA ASP A 467 22.91 10.04 -19.02
C ASP A 467 23.18 9.55 -20.46
N SER A 468 23.83 8.40 -20.63
CA SER A 468 24.02 7.77 -21.94
C SER A 468 22.72 7.21 -22.53
N LEU A 469 21.77 6.80 -21.69
CA LEU A 469 20.47 6.27 -22.12
C LEU A 469 19.45 7.39 -22.38
N ASP A 470 19.56 8.52 -21.68
CA ASP A 470 18.70 9.69 -21.86
C ASP A 470 19.49 10.99 -22.10
N PRO A 471 20.21 11.10 -23.24
CA PRO A 471 21.05 12.27 -23.54
C PRO A 471 20.22 13.55 -23.72
N LEU A 472 18.94 13.44 -24.11
CA LEU A 472 18.03 14.58 -24.28
C LEU A 472 17.74 15.28 -22.94
N SER A 473 17.74 14.53 -21.83
CA SER A 473 17.53 15.09 -20.49
C SER A 473 18.67 16.01 -20.01
N ILE A 474 19.86 15.91 -20.62
CA ILE A 474 21.06 16.69 -20.25
C ILE A 474 20.99 18.10 -20.87
N ASN A 475 20.52 18.18 -22.11
CA ASN A 475 20.46 19.40 -22.91
C ASN A 475 19.12 20.13 -22.80
N ALA A 476 18.30 19.79 -21.82
CA ALA A 476 17.02 20.45 -21.57
C ALA A 476 17.23 21.89 -21.09
N THR A 477 17.35 22.82 -22.05
CA THR A 477 17.30 24.27 -21.87
C THR A 477 15.91 24.84 -22.18
N SER A 478 14.98 24.00 -22.65
CA SER A 478 13.60 24.38 -22.94
C SER A 478 12.80 24.68 -21.65
N PRO A 479 11.83 25.62 -21.68
CA PRO A 479 10.82 25.77 -20.63
C PRO A 479 9.90 24.55 -20.48
N ASP A 480 9.95 23.58 -21.41
CA ASP A 480 9.15 22.36 -21.33
C ASP A 480 9.52 21.50 -20.11
N SER A 481 8.50 20.90 -19.51
CA SER A 481 8.67 19.97 -18.42
C SER A 481 9.33 18.68 -18.90
N ASN A 482 10.19 18.13 -18.04
CA ASN A 482 10.79 16.80 -18.17
C ASN A 482 10.23 15.81 -17.14
N ARG A 483 9.14 16.18 -16.44
CA ARG A 483 8.51 15.34 -15.41
C ARG A 483 8.24 13.95 -15.95
N THR A 484 7.57 13.89 -17.10
CA THR A 484 7.07 12.65 -17.72
C THR A 484 7.93 12.15 -18.89
N LYS A 485 9.08 12.77 -19.18
CA LYS A 485 9.92 12.40 -20.33
C LYS A 485 11.04 11.44 -19.93
N VAL A 486 11.23 10.40 -20.75
CA VAL A 486 12.26 9.36 -20.60
C VAL A 486 12.83 9.03 -21.97
N ALA A 487 14.12 9.30 -22.21
CA ALA A 487 14.80 8.99 -23.47
C ALA A 487 14.02 9.45 -24.73
N GLY A 488 13.46 10.66 -24.67
CA GLY A 488 12.65 11.25 -25.74
C GLY A 488 11.20 10.77 -25.83
N PHE A 489 10.80 9.76 -25.06
CA PHE A 489 9.41 9.32 -24.93
C PHE A 489 8.69 10.13 -23.84
N ASP A 490 7.46 10.56 -24.10
CA ASP A 490 6.63 11.25 -23.10
C ASP A 490 5.60 10.29 -22.50
N LEU A 491 5.77 9.92 -21.23
CA LEU A 491 4.82 9.09 -20.50
C LEU A 491 3.48 9.82 -20.27
N ALA A 492 3.38 11.13 -20.44
CA ALA A 492 2.10 11.86 -20.42
C ALA A 492 1.43 11.92 -21.81
N ASN A 493 1.91 11.15 -22.79
CA ASN A 493 1.28 11.10 -24.11
C ASN A 493 -0.19 10.64 -23.98
N MET A 494 -1.08 11.35 -24.68
CA MET A 494 -2.51 11.13 -24.68
C MET A 494 -2.88 9.71 -25.16
N ASN A 495 -2.11 9.16 -26.08
CA ASN A 495 -2.32 7.81 -26.62
C ASN A 495 -2.10 6.70 -25.59
N LEU A 496 -1.47 7.01 -24.44
CA LEU A 496 -1.27 6.05 -23.35
C LEU A 496 -2.47 6.00 -22.40
N SER A 497 -3.46 6.90 -22.56
CA SER A 497 -4.70 6.88 -21.79
C SER A 497 -5.45 5.58 -22.03
N GLY A 498 -5.87 4.90 -20.97
CA GLY A 498 -6.59 3.63 -21.04
C GLY A 498 -5.69 2.40 -21.23
N MET A 499 -4.38 2.55 -21.42
CA MET A 499 -3.44 1.43 -21.46
C MET A 499 -3.09 0.94 -20.04
N ASN A 500 -2.86 -0.37 -19.88
CA ASN A 500 -2.32 -0.94 -18.65
C ASN A 500 -0.78 -0.74 -18.59
N ALA A 501 -0.18 -1.04 -17.43
CA ALA A 501 1.26 -0.85 -17.22
C ALA A 501 2.15 -1.70 -18.16
N GLN A 502 1.71 -2.93 -18.49
CA GLN A 502 2.46 -3.84 -19.35
C GLN A 502 2.53 -3.32 -20.79
N ASP A 503 1.42 -2.81 -21.32
CA ASP A 503 1.36 -2.22 -22.66
C ASP A 503 2.19 -0.93 -22.74
N ILE A 504 2.18 -0.11 -21.69
CA ILE A 504 3.02 1.09 -21.59
C ILE A 504 4.50 0.69 -21.58
N TYR A 505 4.88 -0.32 -20.79
CA TYR A 505 6.24 -0.84 -20.74
C TYR A 505 6.69 -1.34 -22.12
N ALA A 506 5.84 -2.12 -22.81
CA ALA A 506 6.13 -2.63 -24.15
C ALA A 506 6.30 -1.49 -25.16
N THR A 507 5.40 -0.50 -25.14
CA THR A 507 5.45 0.68 -26.02
C THR A 507 6.76 1.47 -25.84
N LEU A 508 7.18 1.70 -24.60
CA LEU A 508 8.46 2.36 -24.32
C LEU A 508 9.65 1.50 -24.77
N SER A 509 9.62 0.19 -24.51
CA SER A 509 10.67 -0.73 -24.95
C SER A 509 10.84 -0.74 -26.47
N ASP A 510 9.74 -0.70 -27.23
CA ASP A 510 9.76 -0.61 -28.68
C ASP A 510 10.34 0.74 -29.14
N HIS A 511 9.93 1.86 -28.52
CA HIS A 511 10.50 3.18 -28.80
C HIS A 511 12.02 3.22 -28.58
N LEU A 512 12.53 2.65 -27.49
CA LEU A 512 13.98 2.59 -27.22
C LEU A 512 14.75 1.75 -28.25
N ARG A 513 14.12 0.73 -28.83
CA ARG A 513 14.72 -0.09 -29.89
C ARG A 513 14.71 0.65 -31.23
N GLU A 514 13.59 1.28 -31.58
CA GLU A 514 13.41 2.01 -32.84
C GLU A 514 14.32 3.25 -32.93
N THR A 515 14.53 3.92 -31.80
CA THR A 515 15.44 5.08 -31.71
C THR A 515 16.91 4.69 -31.57
N GLY A 516 17.23 3.40 -31.49
CA GLY A 516 18.61 2.89 -31.39
C GLY A 516 19.27 3.10 -30.03
N VAL A 517 18.50 3.48 -29.00
CA VAL A 517 19.01 3.58 -27.61
C VAL A 517 19.39 2.20 -27.07
N THR A 518 18.65 1.17 -27.47
CA THR A 518 18.85 -0.23 -27.07
C THR A 518 18.96 -1.16 -28.27
N ASN A 519 19.47 -2.37 -28.04
CA ASN A 519 19.46 -3.48 -28.99
C ASN A 519 18.67 -4.68 -28.43
N HIS A 520 18.55 -5.77 -29.20
CA HIS A 520 17.78 -6.95 -28.80
C HIS A 520 18.23 -7.62 -27.50
N TYR A 521 19.43 -7.32 -27.00
CA TYR A 521 20.02 -8.00 -25.84
C TYR A 521 19.95 -7.17 -24.56
N ASN A 522 20.04 -5.85 -24.64
CA ASN A 522 20.20 -4.98 -23.46
C ASN A 522 18.96 -4.15 -23.08
N GLY A 523 17.83 -4.33 -23.79
CA GLY A 523 16.60 -3.55 -23.57
C GLY A 523 16.07 -3.61 -22.13
N VAL A 524 16.06 -4.80 -21.50
CA VAL A 524 15.57 -4.95 -20.11
C VAL A 524 16.40 -4.15 -19.13
N LEU A 525 17.74 -4.20 -19.21
CA LEU A 525 18.62 -3.44 -18.32
C LEU A 525 18.49 -1.93 -18.53
N ALA A 526 18.30 -1.48 -19.77
CA ALA A 526 18.04 -0.08 -20.06
C ALA A 526 16.72 0.40 -19.44
N MET A 527 15.66 -0.42 -19.55
CA MET A 527 14.36 -0.14 -18.95
C MET A 527 14.45 -0.08 -17.43
N GLU A 528 15.16 -1.00 -16.76
CA GLU A 528 15.39 -0.94 -15.31
C GLU A 528 16.04 0.39 -14.89
N VAL A 529 17.14 0.78 -15.53
CA VAL A 529 17.88 2.01 -15.18
C VAL A 529 17.05 3.27 -15.44
N LEU A 530 16.36 3.33 -16.57
CA LEU A 530 15.55 4.50 -16.94
C LEU A 530 14.31 4.63 -16.04
N LEU A 531 13.58 3.53 -15.85
CA LEU A 531 12.31 3.54 -15.13
C LEU A 531 12.47 3.64 -13.63
N ALA A 532 13.52 3.05 -13.03
CA ALA A 532 13.71 3.05 -11.57
C ALA A 532 13.67 4.45 -10.97
N ARG A 533 14.14 5.45 -11.70
CA ARG A 533 14.06 6.85 -11.30
C ARG A 533 12.86 7.60 -11.87
N LYS A 534 12.46 7.34 -13.12
CA LYS A 534 11.47 8.17 -13.83
C LYS A 534 10.04 7.68 -13.74
N ALA A 535 9.82 6.38 -13.75
CA ALA A 535 8.49 5.79 -13.65
C ALA A 535 8.59 4.44 -12.93
N PRO A 536 8.98 4.44 -11.63
CA PRO A 536 9.15 3.23 -10.84
C PRO A 536 7.85 2.42 -10.71
N GLU A 537 6.69 3.03 -10.99
CA GLU A 537 5.39 2.36 -11.05
C GLU A 537 5.33 1.28 -12.15
N LEU A 538 6.12 1.43 -13.22
CA LEU A 538 6.21 0.46 -14.32
C LEU A 538 7.17 -0.70 -14.00
N LEU A 539 7.87 -0.66 -12.86
CA LEU A 539 8.74 -1.75 -12.40
C LEU A 539 8.10 -2.61 -11.29
N VAL A 540 6.94 -2.19 -10.75
CA VAL A 540 6.18 -2.96 -9.76
C VAL A 540 5.74 -4.29 -10.35
N LYS A 541 5.77 -5.35 -9.54
CA LYS A 541 5.39 -6.71 -9.93
C LYS A 541 3.88 -6.92 -9.81
N ASP A 542 3.34 -7.86 -10.59
CA ASP A 542 1.95 -8.32 -10.50
C ASP A 542 0.90 -7.18 -10.56
N ILE A 543 1.10 -6.22 -11.48
CA ILE A 543 0.13 -5.14 -11.72
C ILE A 543 -1.08 -5.72 -12.45
N PRO A 544 -2.32 -5.53 -11.94
CA PRO A 544 -3.52 -6.01 -12.63
C PRO A 544 -3.72 -5.33 -13.98
N GLU A 545 -4.17 -6.09 -15.00
CA GLU A 545 -4.49 -5.55 -16.33
C GLU A 545 -5.64 -4.54 -16.30
N THR A 546 -6.52 -4.64 -15.30
CA THR A 546 -7.64 -3.71 -15.07
C THR A 546 -7.19 -2.33 -14.59
N LEU A 547 -5.94 -2.20 -14.13
CA LEU A 547 -5.34 -0.94 -13.70
C LEU A 547 -4.79 -0.18 -14.91
N THR A 548 -5.61 0.72 -15.46
CA THR A 548 -5.27 1.50 -16.66
C THR A 548 -4.98 2.96 -16.35
N LYS A 549 -4.10 3.56 -17.16
CA LYS A 549 -3.69 4.96 -17.02
C LYS A 549 -4.86 5.92 -17.30
N GLY A 550 -4.95 6.99 -16.51
CA GLY A 550 -6.06 7.95 -16.57
C GLY A 550 -7.23 7.62 -15.64
N THR A 551 -7.17 6.51 -14.90
CA THR A 551 -8.15 6.15 -13.86
C THR A 551 -7.74 6.66 -12.49
N HIS A 552 -8.68 6.67 -11.54
CA HIS A 552 -8.39 7.02 -10.16
C HIS A 552 -7.55 5.99 -9.40
N SER A 553 -7.72 4.70 -9.73
CA SER A 553 -6.91 3.64 -9.18
C SER A 553 -5.46 3.81 -9.63
N TRP A 554 -5.21 4.29 -10.85
CA TRP A 554 -3.88 4.69 -11.31
C TRP A 554 -3.31 5.85 -10.51
N VAL A 555 -4.11 6.90 -10.23
CA VAL A 555 -3.70 8.03 -9.36
C VAL A 555 -3.27 7.55 -7.98
N SER A 556 -4.05 6.64 -7.39
CA SER A 556 -3.77 6.04 -6.08
C SER A 556 -2.48 5.24 -6.12
N PHE A 557 -2.30 4.41 -7.15
CA PHE A 557 -1.15 3.56 -7.35
C PHE A 557 0.15 4.37 -7.53
N VAL A 558 0.19 5.37 -8.41
CA VAL A 558 1.40 6.20 -8.59
C VAL A 558 1.70 7.06 -7.36
N THR A 559 0.66 7.48 -6.62
CA THR A 559 0.84 8.14 -5.32
C THR A 559 1.50 7.20 -4.30
N ALA A 560 1.03 5.95 -4.22
CA ALA A 560 1.62 4.93 -3.36
C ALA A 560 3.08 4.66 -3.70
N VAL A 561 3.37 4.45 -4.98
CA VAL A 561 4.74 4.24 -5.48
C VAL A 561 5.62 5.43 -5.12
N ALA A 562 5.20 6.66 -5.42
CA ALA A 562 5.98 7.86 -5.13
C ALA A 562 6.28 8.04 -3.63
N ARG A 563 5.33 7.69 -2.75
CA ARG A 563 5.54 7.71 -1.30
C ARG A 563 6.59 6.70 -0.85
N ILE A 564 6.52 5.47 -1.36
CA ILE A 564 7.50 4.42 -1.05
C ILE A 564 8.87 4.79 -1.58
N GLU A 565 8.95 5.31 -2.81
CA GLU A 565 10.19 5.72 -3.45
C GLU A 565 10.84 6.94 -2.78
N ALA A 566 10.06 7.78 -2.09
CA ALA A 566 10.58 8.84 -1.24
C ALA A 566 11.13 8.31 0.10
N GLU A 567 10.48 7.30 0.70
CA GLU A 567 10.93 6.64 1.94
C GLU A 567 12.18 5.76 1.72
N ALA A 568 12.16 5.02 0.62
CA ALA A 568 13.10 3.96 0.27
C ALA A 568 13.27 3.84 -1.26
N PRO A 569 14.11 4.68 -1.88
CA PRO A 569 14.30 4.69 -3.34
C PRO A 569 14.69 3.33 -3.92
N GLY A 570 14.08 2.96 -5.05
CA GLY A 570 14.26 1.72 -5.80
C GLY A 570 13.45 0.52 -5.28
N SER A 571 12.85 0.62 -4.10
CA SER A 571 12.25 -0.53 -3.42
C SER A 571 10.99 -1.05 -4.11
N THR A 572 10.25 -0.20 -4.84
CA THR A 572 9.00 -0.64 -5.47
C THR A 572 9.24 -1.64 -6.60
N SER A 573 10.44 -1.68 -7.20
CA SER A 573 10.84 -2.69 -8.18
C SER A 573 10.85 -4.13 -7.63
N ARG A 574 10.96 -4.27 -6.29
CA ARG A 574 10.93 -5.55 -5.59
C ARG A 574 9.56 -5.88 -4.98
N MET A 575 8.61 -4.95 -5.07
CA MET A 575 7.28 -5.11 -4.49
C MET A 575 6.26 -5.55 -5.53
N THR A 576 5.25 -6.31 -5.09
CA THR A 576 4.02 -6.53 -5.86
C THR A 576 3.07 -5.35 -5.70
N TYR A 577 2.11 -5.20 -6.62
CA TYR A 577 1.05 -4.20 -6.50
C TYR A 577 0.35 -4.26 -5.13
N ALA A 578 0.04 -5.47 -4.65
CA ALA A 578 -0.62 -5.66 -3.36
C ALA A 578 0.23 -5.15 -2.19
N GLN A 579 1.54 -5.37 -2.22
CA GLN A 579 2.47 -4.85 -1.19
C GLN A 579 2.54 -3.33 -1.22
N VAL A 580 2.61 -2.73 -2.42
CA VAL A 580 2.60 -1.27 -2.62
C VAL A 580 1.32 -0.65 -2.03
N MET A 581 0.17 -1.20 -2.38
CA MET A 581 -1.12 -0.69 -1.89
C MET A 581 -1.34 -0.94 -0.40
N MET A 582 -0.89 -2.08 0.14
CA MET A 582 -0.91 -2.33 1.58
C MET A 582 -0.05 -1.32 2.35
N ARG A 583 1.09 -0.91 1.79
CA ARG A 583 1.92 0.16 2.36
C ARG A 583 1.26 1.53 2.25
N HIS A 584 0.53 1.79 1.16
CA HIS A 584 -0.20 3.05 0.96
C HIS A 584 -1.25 3.34 2.04
N GLU A 585 -1.88 2.28 2.57
CA GLU A 585 -2.84 2.36 3.69
C GLU A 585 -2.22 2.91 4.98
N LEU A 586 -0.90 2.86 5.14
CA LEU A 586 -0.23 3.53 6.26
C LEU A 586 -0.34 5.03 6.09
N ALA A 587 -0.94 5.73 7.06
CA ALA A 587 -1.04 7.17 6.98
C ALA A 587 0.35 7.82 7.08
N PRO A 588 0.62 8.93 6.37
CA PRO A 588 1.80 9.74 6.61
C PRO A 588 1.72 10.37 8.01
N ILE A 589 2.68 10.01 8.87
CA ILE A 589 2.69 10.45 10.28
C ILE A 589 3.65 11.61 10.53
N THR A 590 4.56 11.89 9.59
CA THR A 590 5.45 13.06 9.65
C THR A 590 4.98 14.16 8.69
N LEU A 591 5.42 15.40 8.91
CA LEU A 591 5.15 16.50 7.98
C LEU A 591 5.77 16.23 6.60
N ALA A 592 6.97 15.66 6.56
CA ALA A 592 7.65 15.32 5.31
C ALA A 592 6.84 14.31 4.49
N ASP A 593 6.34 13.24 5.12
CA ASP A 593 5.52 12.24 4.44
C ASP A 593 4.21 12.81 3.91
N LYS A 594 3.56 13.71 4.66
CA LYS A 594 2.32 14.38 4.25
C LYS A 594 2.54 15.24 3.00
N LEU A 595 3.68 15.93 2.93
CA LEU A 595 4.04 16.74 1.78
C LEU A 595 4.38 15.87 0.57
N VAL A 596 5.17 14.80 0.76
CA VAL A 596 5.47 13.79 -0.27
C VAL A 596 4.16 13.30 -0.90
N GLU A 597 3.21 12.88 -0.08
CA GLU A 597 1.91 12.42 -0.55
C GLU A 597 1.14 13.51 -1.29
N GLN A 598 1.05 14.72 -0.74
CA GLN A 598 0.33 15.83 -1.36
C GLN A 598 0.93 16.24 -2.72
N GLN A 599 2.25 16.23 -2.85
CA GLN A 599 2.95 16.50 -4.11
C GLN A 599 2.70 15.37 -5.13
N ALA A 600 2.85 14.12 -4.70
CA ALA A 600 2.59 12.96 -5.55
C ALA A 600 1.15 12.93 -6.07
N GLN A 601 0.17 13.22 -5.21
CA GLN A 601 -1.23 13.39 -5.60
C GLN A 601 -1.41 14.55 -6.58
N THR A 602 -0.77 15.69 -6.33
CA THR A 602 -0.85 16.85 -7.23
C THR A 602 -0.35 16.53 -8.62
N ASP A 603 0.81 15.87 -8.74
CA ASP A 603 1.38 15.48 -10.04
C ASP A 603 0.53 14.42 -10.75
N ALA A 604 0.04 13.41 -10.01
CA ALA A 604 -0.88 12.41 -10.54
C ALA A 604 -2.21 13.03 -11.01
N LEU A 605 -2.71 14.05 -10.30
CA LEU A 605 -3.94 14.76 -10.66
C LEU A 605 -3.76 15.65 -11.89
N LYS A 606 -2.57 16.21 -12.15
CA LYS A 606 -2.31 16.90 -13.43
C LYS A 606 -2.50 15.95 -14.61
N ASP A 607 -1.88 14.77 -14.54
CA ASP A 607 -1.99 13.75 -15.58
C ASP A 607 -3.44 13.28 -15.72
N TRP A 608 -4.10 12.93 -14.62
CA TRP A 608 -5.50 12.53 -14.60
C TRP A 608 -6.42 13.63 -15.17
N GLY A 609 -6.19 14.89 -14.81
CA GLY A 609 -6.97 16.04 -15.28
C GLY A 609 -6.85 16.25 -16.79
N VAL A 610 -5.65 16.06 -17.35
CA VAL A 610 -5.42 16.08 -18.81
C VAL A 610 -6.10 14.90 -19.48
N TYR A 611 -5.95 13.68 -18.94
CA TYR A 611 -6.58 12.48 -19.50
C TYR A 611 -8.11 12.46 -19.40
N ASN A 612 -8.71 13.20 -18.48
CA ASN A 612 -10.16 13.27 -18.29
C ASN A 612 -10.77 14.59 -18.80
N GLY A 613 -10.02 15.38 -19.58
CA GLY A 613 -10.55 16.60 -20.21
C GLY A 613 -10.93 17.71 -19.24
N VAL A 614 -10.41 17.67 -18.01
CA VAL A 614 -10.58 18.73 -17.00
C VAL A 614 -9.50 19.81 -17.18
N LEU A 615 -8.31 19.41 -17.64
CA LEU A 615 -7.20 20.29 -18.00
C LEU A 615 -6.89 20.21 -19.49
N THR A 616 -6.44 21.34 -20.04
CA THR A 616 -5.76 21.37 -21.34
C THR A 616 -4.27 21.08 -21.13
N ARG A 617 -3.67 20.20 -21.93
CA ARG A 617 -2.26 19.83 -21.77
C ARG A 617 -1.33 21.05 -21.90
N SER A 618 -0.47 21.25 -20.90
CA SER A 618 0.58 22.28 -20.90
C SER A 618 1.96 21.66 -21.10
N SER A 619 2.74 22.14 -22.08
CA SER A 619 4.10 21.60 -22.32
C SER A 619 5.08 21.94 -21.17
N THR A 620 4.80 22.98 -20.40
CA THR A 620 5.59 23.40 -19.22
C THR A 620 5.13 22.70 -17.94
N ASP A 621 4.04 21.91 -17.98
CA ASP A 621 3.41 21.26 -16.81
C ASP A 621 3.01 22.25 -15.68
N GLN A 622 2.84 23.53 -16.04
CA GLN A 622 2.36 24.57 -15.13
C GLN A 622 0.86 24.78 -15.29
N TYR A 623 0.15 24.76 -14.17
CA TYR A 623 -1.30 24.97 -14.06
C TYR A 623 -1.57 25.97 -12.93
N SER A 624 -2.63 26.77 -13.06
CA SER A 624 -3.02 27.69 -12.00
C SER A 624 -3.63 26.94 -10.81
N GLU A 625 -3.65 27.56 -9.62
CA GLU A 625 -4.36 26.98 -8.47
C GLU A 625 -5.87 26.86 -8.71
N GLU A 626 -6.45 27.72 -9.56
CA GLU A 626 -7.85 27.61 -9.95
C GLU A 626 -8.09 26.34 -10.79
N ASP A 627 -7.19 26.05 -11.73
CA ASP A 627 -7.25 24.84 -12.55
C ASP A 627 -7.08 23.59 -11.69
N MET A 628 -6.10 23.59 -10.78
CA MET A 628 -5.90 22.47 -9.86
C MET A 628 -7.08 22.31 -8.90
N ALA A 629 -7.72 23.39 -8.45
CA ALA A 629 -8.95 23.30 -7.65
C ALA A 629 -10.10 22.64 -8.42
N LYS A 630 -10.28 22.98 -9.71
CA LYS A 630 -11.27 22.31 -10.59
C LYS A 630 -10.98 20.82 -10.73
N VAL A 631 -9.72 20.44 -10.93
CA VAL A 631 -9.30 19.04 -11.01
C VAL A 631 -9.59 18.28 -9.72
N ARG A 632 -9.21 18.84 -8.57
CA ARG A 632 -9.49 18.23 -7.26
C ARG A 632 -10.99 18.03 -7.04
N ALA A 633 -11.81 19.02 -7.39
CA ALA A 633 -13.26 18.93 -7.27
C ALA A 633 -13.85 17.85 -8.20
N ALA A 634 -13.44 17.82 -9.47
CA ALA A 634 -13.89 16.82 -10.43
C ALA A 634 -13.48 15.39 -10.02
N PHE A 635 -12.24 15.22 -9.56
CA PHE A 635 -11.73 13.95 -9.05
C PHE A 635 -12.51 13.48 -7.82
N ASN A 636 -12.71 14.36 -6.83
CA ASN A 636 -13.46 14.04 -5.62
C ASN A 636 -14.91 13.66 -5.91
N GLU A 637 -15.57 14.37 -6.83
CA GLU A 637 -16.93 14.05 -7.25
C GLU A 637 -17.00 12.68 -7.93
N GLN A 638 -16.06 12.39 -8.84
CA GLN A 638 -15.95 11.06 -9.44
C GLN A 638 -15.74 9.99 -8.36
N MET A 639 -14.85 10.22 -7.38
CA MET A 639 -14.56 9.25 -6.31
C MET A 639 -15.77 8.99 -5.43
N HIS A 640 -16.48 10.06 -5.07
CA HIS A 640 -17.69 9.96 -4.28
C HIS A 640 -18.75 9.14 -5.01
N GLN A 641 -19.03 9.44 -6.29
CA GLN A 641 -20.01 8.69 -7.08
C GLN A 641 -19.63 7.21 -7.22
N LEU A 642 -18.38 6.92 -7.57
CA LEU A 642 -17.93 5.54 -7.77
C LEU A 642 -17.99 4.74 -6.47
N ASN A 643 -17.62 5.32 -5.34
CA ASN A 643 -17.66 4.65 -4.04
C ASN A 643 -19.09 4.40 -3.55
N GLU A 644 -19.99 5.37 -3.70
CA GLU A 644 -21.41 5.16 -3.38
C GLU A 644 -22.05 4.10 -4.30
N SER A 645 -21.61 4.05 -5.56
CA SER A 645 -22.04 3.01 -6.52
C SER A 645 -21.52 1.63 -6.12
N SER A 646 -20.24 1.53 -5.74
CA SER A 646 -19.65 0.30 -5.20
C SER A 646 -20.43 -0.22 -3.99
N LYS A 647 -20.66 0.63 -2.98
CA LYS A 647 -21.46 0.27 -1.80
C LYS A 647 -22.87 -0.18 -2.16
N THR A 648 -23.49 0.48 -3.14
CA THR A 648 -24.84 0.15 -3.60
C THR A 648 -24.87 -1.24 -4.21
N PHE A 649 -23.94 -1.56 -5.11
CA PHE A 649 -23.84 -2.89 -5.72
C PHE A 649 -23.48 -3.99 -4.71
N ALA A 650 -22.72 -3.65 -3.66
CA ALA A 650 -22.43 -4.55 -2.55
C ALA A 650 -23.60 -4.70 -1.55
N THR A 651 -24.67 -3.91 -1.66
CA THR A 651 -25.82 -3.96 -0.76
C THR A 651 -26.77 -5.10 -1.18
N PRO A 652 -27.05 -6.09 -0.31
CA PRO A 652 -28.04 -7.11 -0.60
C PRO A 652 -29.42 -6.50 -0.80
N PHE A 653 -30.22 -7.06 -1.72
CA PHE A 653 -31.61 -6.66 -1.85
C PHE A 653 -32.40 -7.02 -0.58
N PRO A 654 -33.30 -6.15 -0.10
CA PRO A 654 -34.14 -6.50 1.03
C PRO A 654 -35.02 -7.69 0.65
N VAL A 655 -35.16 -8.66 1.57
CA VAL A 655 -36.03 -9.83 1.38
C VAL A 655 -37.18 -9.75 2.36
N LEU A 656 -38.40 -9.52 1.85
CA LEU A 656 -39.59 -9.32 2.68
C LEU A 656 -39.81 -10.47 3.68
N HIS A 657 -39.58 -11.71 3.26
CA HIS A 657 -39.74 -12.89 4.11
C HIS A 657 -38.73 -12.92 5.25
N GLU A 658 -37.47 -12.54 5.02
CA GLU A 658 -36.45 -12.47 6.09
C GLU A 658 -36.76 -11.36 7.08
N MET A 659 -37.22 -10.20 6.61
CA MET A 659 -37.67 -9.12 7.47
C MET A 659 -38.87 -9.53 8.33
N ALA A 660 -39.81 -10.28 7.76
CA ALA A 660 -40.95 -10.83 8.50
C ALA A 660 -40.50 -11.88 9.54
N VAL A 661 -39.59 -12.79 9.19
CA VAL A 661 -39.00 -13.77 10.12
C VAL A 661 -38.31 -13.08 11.28
N ALA A 662 -37.46 -12.08 11.00
CA ALA A 662 -36.75 -11.31 12.02
C ALA A 662 -37.73 -10.59 12.97
N SER A 663 -38.78 -9.98 12.42
CA SER A 663 -39.84 -9.32 13.20
C SER A 663 -40.61 -10.30 14.10
N ILE A 664 -40.96 -11.49 13.60
CA ILE A 664 -41.62 -12.54 14.39
C ILE A 664 -40.69 -13.07 15.47
N LYS A 665 -39.41 -13.29 15.15
CA LYS A 665 -38.40 -13.82 16.07
C LYS A 665 -38.04 -12.86 17.20
N GLU A 666 -37.99 -11.55 16.93
CA GLU A 666 -37.78 -10.51 17.94
C GLU A 666 -38.88 -10.56 19.02
N GLN A 667 -40.13 -10.80 18.59
CA GLN A 667 -41.29 -10.89 19.48
C GLN A 667 -41.43 -12.26 20.14
N ASN A 668 -40.90 -13.30 19.50
CA ASN A 668 -41.01 -14.69 19.95
C ASN A 668 -39.64 -15.39 19.96
N PRO A 669 -38.73 -15.04 20.90
CA PRO A 669 -37.36 -15.60 20.91
C PRO A 669 -37.29 -17.12 21.08
N HIS A 670 -38.36 -17.72 21.61
CA HIS A 670 -38.50 -19.16 21.83
C HIS A 670 -38.75 -19.97 20.55
N LEU A 671 -39.23 -19.36 19.46
CA LEU A 671 -39.47 -20.05 18.19
C LEU A 671 -38.20 -20.14 17.35
N SER A 672 -37.82 -21.32 16.86
CA SER A 672 -36.74 -21.42 15.87
C SER A 672 -37.15 -20.82 14.51
N GLU A 673 -36.18 -20.42 13.69
CA GLU A 673 -36.46 -19.89 12.35
C GLU A 673 -37.20 -20.90 11.46
N GLU A 674 -36.83 -22.18 11.58
CA GLU A 674 -37.52 -23.29 10.93
C GLU A 674 -39.01 -23.36 11.32
N GLN A 675 -39.33 -23.18 12.60
CA GLN A 675 -40.72 -23.15 13.07
C GLN A 675 -41.50 -21.95 12.54
N ILE A 676 -40.83 -20.79 12.38
CA ILE A 676 -41.46 -19.58 11.84
C ILE A 676 -41.81 -19.75 10.34
N LYS A 677 -40.92 -20.39 9.58
CA LYS A 677 -41.04 -20.60 8.12
C LYS A 677 -41.91 -21.80 7.74
N ARG A 678 -42.16 -22.73 8.67
CA ARG A 678 -42.87 -23.99 8.40
C ARG A 678 -44.35 -23.75 8.05
N LYS A 679 -44.80 -24.35 6.94
CA LYS A 679 -46.19 -24.26 6.47
C LYS A 679 -47.08 -25.32 7.12
N VAL A 680 -47.60 -25.04 8.31
CA VAL A 680 -48.41 -25.99 9.12
C VAL A 680 -49.74 -25.42 9.60
N LEU A 681 -50.06 -24.18 9.24
CA LEU A 681 -51.23 -23.46 9.75
C LEU A 681 -52.40 -23.55 8.77
N THR A 682 -53.53 -24.08 9.22
CA THR A 682 -54.76 -24.20 8.42
C THR A 682 -55.86 -23.35 9.05
N PRO A 683 -56.59 -22.54 8.27
CA PRO A 683 -57.70 -21.74 8.79
C PRO A 683 -58.84 -22.66 9.27
N LYS A 684 -59.49 -22.29 10.37
CA LYS A 684 -60.62 -23.03 10.97
C LYS A 684 -61.91 -22.88 10.15
N ASP A 685 -62.09 -21.74 9.49
CA ASP A 685 -63.25 -21.43 8.64
C ASP A 685 -62.83 -21.29 7.18
N SER A 686 -63.64 -21.82 6.27
CA SER A 686 -63.36 -21.93 4.82
C SER A 686 -63.41 -20.60 4.04
N GLY A 687 -63.23 -19.45 4.69
CA GLY A 687 -63.53 -18.16 4.07
C GLY A 687 -62.61 -17.04 4.52
N PHE A 688 -61.42 -16.94 3.90
CA PHE A 688 -60.75 -15.63 3.75
C PHE A 688 -59.58 -15.61 2.74
N LEU A 689 -59.01 -16.75 2.35
CA LEU A 689 -57.83 -16.82 1.46
C LEU A 689 -58.16 -17.60 0.18
N GLU A 690 -57.75 -17.09 -0.99
CA GLU A 690 -58.06 -17.66 -2.33
C GLU A 690 -57.39 -19.05 -2.61
N PHE A 691 -56.62 -19.60 -1.67
CA PHE A 691 -55.84 -20.84 -1.83
C PHE A 691 -56.02 -21.78 -0.63
N PRO A 692 -56.11 -23.10 -0.78
CA PRO A 692 -56.10 -24.02 0.37
C PRO A 692 -54.69 -24.08 0.97
N GLY A 693 -54.56 -23.84 2.29
CA GLY A 693 -53.29 -23.95 3.04
C GLY A 693 -52.67 -25.37 3.01
N PRO A 694 -51.60 -25.64 3.79
CA PRO A 694 -51.19 -24.94 5.01
C PRO A 694 -50.25 -23.74 4.78
N TYR A 695 -50.29 -22.78 5.72
CA TYR A 695 -49.51 -21.52 5.72
C TYR A 695 -48.45 -21.50 6.82
N SER A 696 -47.46 -20.60 6.68
CA SER A 696 -46.50 -20.26 7.74
C SER A 696 -46.92 -19.03 8.54
N LEU A 697 -46.25 -18.75 9.67
CA LEU A 697 -46.45 -17.50 10.41
C LEU A 697 -46.07 -16.27 9.58
N VAL A 698 -45.08 -16.42 8.69
CA VAL A 698 -44.63 -15.38 7.76
C VAL A 698 -45.73 -15.05 6.75
N ASP A 699 -46.36 -16.07 6.15
CA ASP A 699 -47.45 -15.90 5.18
C ASP A 699 -48.62 -15.13 5.80
N ILE A 700 -48.99 -15.47 7.04
CA ILE A 700 -50.09 -14.83 7.78
C ILE A 700 -49.77 -13.36 8.08
N LEU A 701 -48.56 -13.07 8.57
CA LEU A 701 -48.14 -11.70 8.89
C LEU A 701 -48.12 -10.80 7.65
N ILE A 702 -47.47 -11.25 6.57
CA ILE A 702 -47.36 -10.47 5.32
C ILE A 702 -48.75 -10.19 4.74
N ASN A 703 -49.63 -11.20 4.71
CA ASN A 703 -50.98 -11.04 4.19
C ASN A 703 -51.80 -10.05 5.04
N ALA A 704 -51.73 -10.16 6.37
CA ALA A 704 -52.45 -9.26 7.27
C ALA A 704 -52.00 -7.80 7.11
N GLU A 705 -50.69 -7.54 7.00
CA GLU A 705 -50.17 -6.18 6.78
C GLU A 705 -50.58 -5.60 5.42
N ARG A 706 -50.54 -6.39 4.33
CA ARG A 706 -50.97 -5.95 2.99
C ARG A 706 -52.45 -5.55 2.95
N HIS A 707 -53.28 -6.18 3.78
CA HIS A 707 -54.70 -5.87 3.89
C HIS A 707 -55.04 -4.91 5.03
N HIS A 708 -54.04 -4.34 5.71
CA HIS A 708 -54.20 -3.40 6.82
C HIS A 708 -55.05 -3.97 7.98
N LYS A 709 -54.80 -5.23 8.34
CA LYS A 709 -55.55 -5.97 9.38
C LYS A 709 -54.64 -6.52 10.46
N ASP A 710 -55.18 -6.66 11.67
CA ASP A 710 -54.53 -7.39 12.75
C ASP A 710 -54.54 -8.90 12.46
N VAL A 711 -53.50 -9.61 12.92
CA VAL A 711 -53.44 -11.07 12.83
C VAL A 711 -54.27 -11.69 13.96
N ALA A 712 -55.24 -12.53 13.60
CA ALA A 712 -56.03 -13.34 14.53
C ALA A 712 -55.56 -14.80 14.49
N LEU A 713 -54.52 -15.15 15.27
CA LEU A 713 -53.96 -16.52 15.25
C LEU A 713 -54.96 -17.59 15.76
N ASP A 714 -55.96 -17.19 16.54
CA ASP A 714 -57.03 -18.06 17.03
C ASP A 714 -57.97 -18.57 15.92
N SER A 715 -57.97 -17.96 14.73
CA SER A 715 -58.68 -18.47 13.55
C SER A 715 -57.94 -19.60 12.82
N TYR A 716 -56.79 -20.05 13.32
CA TYR A 716 -55.96 -21.09 12.69
C TYR A 716 -55.75 -22.30 13.62
N THR A 717 -55.47 -23.45 13.02
CA THR A 717 -54.96 -24.66 13.70
C THR A 717 -53.57 -25.00 13.16
N SER A 718 -52.66 -25.40 14.05
CA SER A 718 -51.36 -25.94 13.66
C SER A 718 -51.44 -27.46 13.53
N SER A 719 -50.93 -28.01 12.43
CA SER A 719 -50.68 -29.45 12.30
C SER A 719 -49.40 -29.91 13.02
N ASP A 720 -48.54 -28.97 13.43
CA ASP A 720 -47.34 -29.20 14.22
C ASP A 720 -47.64 -28.98 15.72
N LYS A 721 -47.45 -30.04 16.52
CA LYS A 721 -47.72 -30.02 17.97
C LYS A 721 -46.71 -29.20 18.76
N ASP A 722 -45.55 -28.90 18.17
CA ASP A 722 -44.51 -28.09 18.79
C ASP A 722 -44.73 -26.58 18.58
N ILE A 723 -45.81 -26.18 17.88
CA ILE A 723 -46.21 -24.79 17.64
C ILE A 723 -47.56 -24.52 18.33
N ASP A 724 -47.50 -24.00 19.56
CA ASP A 724 -48.67 -23.52 20.29
C ASP A 724 -49.00 -22.08 19.90
N LEU A 725 -50.04 -21.87 19.09
CA LEU A 725 -50.45 -20.55 18.61
C LEU A 725 -50.86 -19.59 19.72
N SER A 726 -51.24 -20.09 20.91
CA SER A 726 -51.66 -19.25 22.03
C SER A 726 -50.49 -18.56 22.74
N THR A 727 -49.25 -19.04 22.53
CA THR A 727 -48.03 -18.47 23.12
C THR A 727 -47.30 -17.50 22.19
N ILE A 728 -47.78 -17.35 20.95
CA ILE A 728 -47.16 -16.52 19.91
C ILE A 728 -47.76 -15.13 19.93
N ALA A 729 -46.90 -14.13 20.10
CA ALA A 729 -47.26 -12.72 20.05
C ALA A 729 -46.93 -12.13 18.67
N LEU A 730 -47.90 -11.42 18.09
CA LEU A 730 -47.69 -10.58 16.91
C LEU A 730 -48.21 -9.17 17.20
N ARG A 731 -47.42 -8.15 16.86
CA ARG A 731 -47.82 -6.74 16.97
C ARG A 731 -49.08 -6.50 16.13
N LYS A 732 -49.95 -5.63 16.66
CA LYS A 732 -51.06 -5.07 15.90
C LYS A 732 -50.53 -4.36 14.65
N PHE A 733 -51.31 -4.37 13.57
CA PHE A 733 -50.97 -3.73 12.31
C PHE A 733 -50.56 -2.27 12.50
N THR A 734 -51.24 -1.53 13.37
CA THR A 734 -50.92 -0.13 13.68
C THR A 734 -49.49 0.10 14.21
N ASN A 735 -48.83 -0.97 14.68
CA ASN A 735 -47.46 -0.98 15.21
C ASN A 735 -46.55 -1.97 14.46
N SER A 736 -46.99 -2.52 13.33
CA SER A 736 -46.25 -3.48 12.51
C SER A 736 -46.01 -2.87 11.14
N PHE A 737 -44.72 -2.63 10.84
CA PHE A 737 -44.30 -1.84 9.67
C PHE A 737 -43.42 -2.68 8.72
N VAL A 738 -43.53 -4.00 8.72
CA VAL A 738 -42.59 -4.87 7.98
C VAL A 738 -42.71 -4.63 6.47
N VAL A 739 -43.92 -4.70 5.92
CA VAL A 739 -44.20 -4.48 4.49
C VAL A 739 -43.91 -3.03 4.10
N SER A 740 -44.32 -2.04 4.90
CA SER A 740 -44.06 -0.63 4.57
C SER A 740 -42.58 -0.27 4.67
N THR A 741 -41.83 -0.85 5.62
CA THR A 741 -40.37 -0.66 5.73
C THR A 741 -39.66 -1.33 4.57
N PHE A 742 -40.10 -2.53 4.17
CA PHE A 742 -39.61 -3.22 2.99
C PHE A 742 -39.80 -2.37 1.72
N GLU A 743 -41.01 -1.87 1.45
CA GLU A 743 -41.27 -1.03 0.26
C GLU A 743 -40.42 0.25 0.26
N ALA A 744 -40.27 0.89 1.43
CA ALA A 744 -39.43 2.08 1.56
C ALA A 744 -37.94 1.77 1.29
N GLN A 745 -37.41 0.67 1.86
CA GLN A 745 -36.03 0.23 1.62
C GLN A 745 -35.80 -0.18 0.17
N LEU A 746 -36.76 -0.89 -0.43
CA LEU A 746 -36.69 -1.34 -1.82
C LEU A 746 -36.69 -0.15 -2.79
N SER A 747 -37.56 0.85 -2.57
CA SER A 747 -37.57 2.08 -3.38
C SER A 747 -36.24 2.83 -3.29
N VAL A 748 -35.69 3.01 -2.08
CA VAL A 748 -34.40 3.66 -1.90
C VAL A 748 -33.27 2.88 -2.57
N LEU A 749 -33.32 1.55 -2.52
CA LEU A 749 -32.33 0.71 -3.19
C LEU A 749 -32.44 0.83 -4.72
N PHE A 750 -33.64 0.84 -5.31
CA PHE A 750 -33.80 1.10 -6.75
C PHE A 750 -33.24 2.46 -7.16
N ASP A 751 -33.56 3.53 -6.43
CA ASP A 751 -33.02 4.87 -6.72
C ASP A 751 -31.49 4.90 -6.65
N ARG A 752 -30.89 4.12 -5.73
CA ARG A 752 -29.43 4.00 -5.63
C ARG A 752 -28.86 3.14 -6.75
N PHE A 753 -29.51 2.03 -7.08
CA PHE A 753 -29.09 1.11 -8.13
C PHE A 753 -29.08 1.80 -9.50
N GLU A 754 -30.14 2.52 -9.84
CA GLU A 754 -30.22 3.30 -11.08
C GLU A 754 -29.08 4.32 -11.17
N ARG A 755 -28.80 5.06 -10.08
CA ARG A 755 -27.64 5.97 -10.00
C ARG A 755 -26.30 5.24 -10.12
N ALA A 756 -26.16 4.07 -9.50
CA ALA A 756 -24.95 3.27 -9.56
C ALA A 756 -24.70 2.75 -10.99
N THR A 757 -25.75 2.30 -11.69
CA THR A 757 -25.69 1.95 -13.11
C THR A 757 -25.32 3.15 -13.97
N GLN A 758 -25.87 4.33 -13.70
CA GLN A 758 -25.49 5.54 -14.44
C GLN A 758 -24.00 5.85 -14.29
N THR A 759 -23.50 5.84 -13.05
CA THR A 759 -22.10 6.04 -12.73
C THR A 759 -21.20 4.96 -13.35
N GLN A 760 -21.68 3.72 -13.43
CA GLN A 760 -20.99 2.62 -14.11
C GLN A 760 -20.78 2.92 -15.60
N VAL A 761 -21.82 3.32 -16.32
CA VAL A 761 -21.72 3.66 -17.75
C VAL A 761 -20.77 4.84 -17.95
N LYS A 762 -20.89 5.90 -17.13
CA LYS A 762 -19.96 7.03 -17.16
C LYS A 762 -18.52 6.59 -16.97
N ASN A 763 -18.27 5.71 -16.01
CA ASN A 763 -16.95 5.16 -15.75
C ASN A 763 -16.42 4.37 -16.95
N LEU A 764 -17.22 3.47 -17.52
CA LEU A 764 -16.84 2.66 -18.68
C LEU A 764 -16.46 3.52 -19.90
N ILE A 765 -17.27 4.53 -20.24
CA ILE A 765 -16.96 5.44 -21.35
C ILE A 765 -15.72 6.27 -21.02
N SER A 766 -15.56 6.77 -19.79
CA SER A 766 -14.40 7.58 -19.40
C SER A 766 -13.06 6.82 -19.44
N LYS A 767 -13.09 5.48 -19.32
CA LYS A 767 -11.93 4.59 -19.35
C LYS A 767 -11.49 4.19 -20.76
N LEU A 768 -12.30 4.46 -21.79
CA LEU A 768 -11.93 4.18 -23.17
C LEU A 768 -10.69 4.99 -23.61
N PRO A 769 -9.93 4.49 -24.61
CA PRO A 769 -8.92 5.29 -25.29
C PRO A 769 -9.46 6.64 -25.75
N VAL A 770 -8.61 7.66 -25.81
CA VAL A 770 -9.03 9.05 -26.12
C VAL A 770 -9.67 9.14 -27.50
N GLU A 771 -9.19 8.35 -28.45
CA GLU A 771 -9.73 8.26 -29.80
C GLU A 771 -11.19 7.84 -29.80
N ASP A 772 -11.53 6.81 -29.01
CA ASP A 772 -12.89 6.29 -28.89
C ASP A 772 -13.81 7.24 -28.13
N ARG A 773 -13.30 7.89 -27.08
CA ARG A 773 -14.04 8.94 -26.38
C ARG A 773 -14.34 10.12 -27.31
N ASN A 774 -13.40 10.51 -28.16
CA ASN A 774 -13.60 11.55 -29.16
C ASN A 774 -14.67 11.17 -30.19
N ILE A 775 -14.68 9.91 -30.64
CA ILE A 775 -15.72 9.38 -31.52
C ILE A 775 -17.09 9.50 -30.85
N ILE A 776 -17.23 9.13 -29.58
CA ILE A 776 -18.52 9.18 -28.86
C ILE A 776 -18.95 10.64 -28.61
N GLU A 777 -18.04 11.48 -28.11
CA GLU A 777 -18.39 12.82 -27.63
C GLU A 777 -18.65 13.82 -28.77
N HIS A 778 -17.93 13.70 -29.89
CA HIS A 778 -18.05 14.61 -31.02
C HIS A 778 -18.91 14.08 -32.16
N GLY A 779 -19.14 12.76 -32.23
CA GLY A 779 -20.00 12.16 -33.24
C GLY A 779 -21.49 12.34 -32.96
N LYS A 780 -22.31 12.11 -33.98
CA LYS A 780 -23.76 12.05 -33.84
C LYS A 780 -24.15 10.67 -33.30
N ILE A 781 -24.82 10.62 -32.15
CA ILE A 781 -25.09 9.38 -31.43
C ILE A 781 -26.49 8.86 -31.70
N THR A 782 -26.60 7.54 -31.87
CA THR A 782 -27.86 6.79 -31.78
C THR A 782 -27.69 5.65 -30.77
N VAL A 783 -28.55 5.61 -29.75
CA VAL A 783 -28.56 4.53 -28.75
C VAL A 783 -29.70 3.56 -29.07
N SER A 784 -29.42 2.26 -29.09
CA SER A 784 -30.37 1.22 -29.50
C SER A 784 -30.24 -0.05 -28.64
N ARG A 785 -31.25 -0.92 -28.67
CA ARG A 785 -31.14 -2.32 -28.23
C ARG A 785 -30.98 -3.25 -29.44
N GLU A 786 -30.12 -4.25 -29.29
CA GLU A 786 -30.03 -5.38 -30.23
C GLU A 786 -31.20 -6.34 -29.97
N VAL A 787 -31.93 -6.70 -31.02
CA VAL A 787 -33.01 -7.68 -30.98
C VAL A 787 -32.88 -8.67 -32.13
N ASP A 788 -33.15 -9.94 -31.86
CA ASP A 788 -33.36 -10.95 -32.90
C ASP A 788 -34.83 -10.96 -33.30
N VAL A 789 -35.09 -10.59 -34.56
CA VAL A 789 -36.44 -10.54 -35.13
C VAL A 789 -36.68 -11.79 -35.92
N THR A 790 -37.76 -12.49 -35.60
CA THR A 790 -38.18 -13.69 -36.30
C THR A 790 -39.28 -13.35 -37.30
N TYR A 791 -39.08 -13.68 -38.57
CA TYR A 791 -40.07 -13.48 -39.66
C TYR A 791 -40.65 -14.82 -40.13
N SER A 792 -41.94 -14.81 -40.48
CA SER A 792 -42.59 -15.92 -41.18
C SER A 792 -42.13 -16.00 -42.64
N GLY A 793 -41.84 -17.17 -43.19
CA GLY A 793 -41.26 -17.33 -44.53
C GLY A 793 -42.09 -16.80 -45.71
N ALA A 794 -43.38 -16.53 -45.53
CA ALA A 794 -44.27 -16.02 -46.58
C ALA A 794 -44.77 -14.58 -46.37
N SER A 795 -44.49 -13.95 -45.22
CA SER A 795 -44.86 -12.56 -44.95
C SER A 795 -43.74 -11.84 -44.21
N SER A 796 -43.45 -10.60 -44.61
CA SER A 796 -42.51 -9.70 -43.91
C SER A 796 -43.01 -9.25 -42.52
N THR A 797 -43.93 -10.00 -41.93
CA THR A 797 -44.52 -9.73 -40.62
C THR A 797 -43.61 -10.33 -39.54
N PRO A 798 -43.12 -9.53 -38.58
CA PRO A 798 -42.39 -10.03 -37.43
C PRO A 798 -43.33 -10.83 -36.53
N VAL A 799 -42.89 -12.02 -36.10
CA VAL A 799 -43.69 -12.94 -35.25
C VAL A 799 -43.08 -13.16 -33.86
N GLY A 800 -41.84 -12.73 -33.62
CA GLY A 800 -41.20 -12.80 -32.31
C GLY A 800 -39.95 -11.94 -32.21
N LEU A 801 -39.67 -11.46 -30.99
CA LEU A 801 -38.47 -10.70 -30.64
C LEU A 801 -37.77 -11.36 -29.45
N GLU A 802 -36.50 -11.67 -29.62
CA GLU A 802 -35.62 -12.04 -28.51
C GLU A 802 -34.68 -10.84 -28.26
N PRO A 803 -34.85 -10.08 -27.16
CA PRO A 803 -33.99 -8.94 -26.88
C PRO A 803 -32.65 -9.40 -26.30
N SER A 804 -31.57 -8.65 -26.58
CA SER A 804 -30.40 -8.68 -25.69
C SER A 804 -30.86 -8.24 -24.30
N PRO A 805 -30.69 -9.06 -23.26
CA PRO A 805 -31.29 -8.77 -21.97
C PRO A 805 -30.59 -7.62 -21.24
N HIS A 806 -29.28 -7.39 -21.47
CA HIS A 806 -28.48 -6.53 -20.59
C HIS A 806 -27.46 -5.60 -21.26
N SER A 807 -27.47 -5.48 -22.61
CA SER A 807 -26.60 -4.54 -23.32
C SER A 807 -27.36 -3.51 -24.15
N ILE A 808 -26.74 -2.34 -24.32
CA ILE A 808 -27.15 -1.31 -25.28
C ILE A 808 -26.07 -1.14 -26.35
N ILE A 809 -26.50 -0.71 -27.53
CA ILE A 809 -25.66 -0.42 -28.68
C ILE A 809 -25.61 1.09 -28.87
N VAL A 810 -24.40 1.65 -28.92
CA VAL A 810 -24.13 3.07 -29.17
C VAL A 810 -23.46 3.18 -30.53
N GLN A 811 -24.18 3.75 -31.50
CA GLN A 811 -23.62 4.08 -32.81
C GLN A 811 -23.24 5.55 -32.88
N SER A 812 -22.03 5.82 -33.32
CA SER A 812 -21.51 7.17 -33.55
C SER A 812 -21.21 7.39 -35.03
N GLU A 813 -21.92 8.32 -35.66
CA GLU A 813 -21.51 8.88 -36.96
C GLU A 813 -20.47 9.97 -36.69
N PHE A 814 -19.20 9.66 -36.97
CA PHE A 814 -18.06 10.54 -36.68
C PHE A 814 -17.31 10.92 -37.96
N VAL A 815 -16.77 12.14 -37.98
CA VAL A 815 -15.90 12.63 -39.05
C VAL A 815 -14.50 12.79 -38.47
N ASP A 816 -13.55 12.04 -39.00
CA ASP A 816 -12.16 12.10 -38.53
C ASP A 816 -11.48 13.43 -38.91
N ALA A 817 -10.29 13.67 -38.36
CA ALA A 817 -9.50 14.87 -38.66
C ALA A 817 -9.10 15.00 -40.14
N SER A 818 -9.20 13.91 -40.92
CA SER A 818 -8.94 13.89 -42.36
C SER A 818 -10.21 14.14 -43.19
N GLY A 819 -11.35 14.43 -42.54
CA GLY A 819 -12.64 14.67 -43.18
C GLY A 819 -13.36 13.40 -43.64
N ARG A 820 -12.91 12.21 -43.23
CA ARG A 820 -13.57 10.95 -43.59
C ARG A 820 -14.69 10.64 -42.61
N LYS A 821 -15.88 10.38 -43.14
CA LYS A 821 -17.05 9.97 -42.35
C LYS A 821 -17.02 8.46 -42.13
N GLY A 822 -17.20 8.02 -40.89
CA GLY A 822 -17.34 6.62 -40.49
C GLY A 822 -18.46 6.42 -39.48
N ILE A 823 -18.99 5.19 -39.41
CA ILE A 823 -19.88 4.76 -38.33
C ILE A 823 -19.07 3.83 -37.42
N HIS A 824 -19.06 4.14 -36.14
CA HIS A 824 -18.41 3.34 -35.11
C HIS A 824 -19.46 2.85 -34.11
N THR A 825 -19.50 1.56 -33.86
CA THR A 825 -20.48 0.95 -32.98
C THR A 825 -19.82 0.37 -31.73
N TYR A 826 -20.41 0.66 -30.58
CA TYR A 826 -19.98 0.17 -29.27
C TYR A 826 -21.14 -0.57 -28.61
N GLU A 827 -20.84 -1.67 -27.93
CA GLU A 827 -21.76 -2.37 -27.04
C GLU A 827 -21.36 -2.12 -25.60
N ILE A 828 -22.32 -1.71 -24.77
CA ILE A 828 -22.15 -1.54 -23.33
C ILE A 828 -22.93 -2.65 -22.64
N ASP A 829 -22.21 -3.54 -21.96
CA ASP A 829 -22.75 -4.66 -21.19
C ASP A 829 -22.64 -4.32 -19.70
N GLY A 830 -23.79 -4.02 -19.08
CA GLY A 830 -23.86 -3.62 -17.67
C GLY A 830 -23.38 -4.71 -16.72
N PRO A 831 -23.98 -5.91 -16.73
CA PRO A 831 -23.56 -7.07 -15.93
C PRO A 831 -22.06 -7.39 -15.96
N ASN A 832 -21.51 -7.48 -17.18
CA ASN A 832 -20.11 -7.86 -17.34
C ASN A 832 -19.16 -6.68 -17.13
N ASN A 833 -19.69 -5.45 -16.99
CA ASN A 833 -18.95 -4.19 -16.88
C ASN A 833 -17.90 -4.03 -17.97
N ILE A 834 -18.33 -4.22 -19.22
CA ILE A 834 -17.47 -4.11 -20.39
C ILE A 834 -18.11 -3.18 -21.41
N ILE A 835 -17.27 -2.39 -22.05
CA ILE A 835 -17.58 -1.69 -23.29
C ILE A 835 -16.70 -2.27 -24.40
N ARG A 836 -17.28 -2.68 -25.52
CA ARG A 836 -16.54 -3.29 -26.65
C ARG A 836 -16.98 -2.74 -27.99
N LYS A 837 -16.05 -2.67 -28.96
CA LYS A 837 -16.37 -2.33 -30.35
C LYS A 837 -17.13 -3.47 -31.03
N ARG A 838 -18.13 -3.11 -31.84
CA ARG A 838 -18.97 -4.03 -32.63
C ARG A 838 -18.97 -3.61 -34.09
N GLU A 839 -17.83 -3.79 -34.75
CA GLU A 839 -17.66 -3.40 -36.15
C GLU A 839 -18.64 -4.12 -37.09
N ASP A 840 -19.13 -5.30 -36.69
CA ASP A 840 -20.18 -6.07 -37.37
C ASP A 840 -21.52 -5.33 -37.46
N LEU A 841 -21.73 -4.30 -36.65
CA LEU A 841 -22.94 -3.49 -36.61
C LEU A 841 -22.77 -2.11 -37.28
N ASN A 842 -21.60 -1.77 -37.83
CA ASN A 842 -21.38 -0.45 -38.43
C ASN A 842 -22.27 -0.17 -39.67
N ASP A 843 -22.63 -1.22 -40.42
CA ASP A 843 -23.49 -1.10 -41.62
C ASP A 843 -24.99 -1.24 -41.29
N LYS A 844 -25.35 -1.42 -40.01
CA LYS A 844 -26.74 -1.58 -39.58
C LYS A 844 -27.36 -0.24 -39.25
N THR A 845 -28.50 0.05 -39.84
CA THR A 845 -29.29 1.25 -39.55
C THR A 845 -30.34 0.96 -38.47
N PRO A 846 -30.36 1.72 -37.36
CA PRO A 846 -31.43 1.65 -36.39
C PRO A 846 -32.76 2.04 -37.04
N ALA A 847 -33.77 1.20 -36.85
CA ALA A 847 -35.08 1.42 -37.45
C ALA A 847 -36.18 1.01 -36.48
N THR A 848 -37.30 1.74 -36.54
CA THR A 848 -38.54 1.30 -35.89
C THR A 848 -39.12 0.19 -36.75
N ILE A 849 -39.39 -0.98 -36.17
CA ILE A 849 -40.01 -2.10 -36.88
C ILE A 849 -41.53 -1.97 -36.76
N PRO A 850 -42.28 -1.74 -37.86
CA PRO A 850 -43.74 -1.56 -37.80
C PRO A 850 -44.46 -2.86 -37.37
N GLY A 851 -45.46 -2.74 -36.48
CA GLY A 851 -46.37 -3.84 -36.14
C GLY A 851 -46.01 -4.69 -34.92
N ILE A 852 -44.99 -4.32 -34.15
CA ILE A 852 -44.60 -5.01 -32.91
C ILE A 852 -45.13 -4.23 -31.69
N PRO A 853 -46.06 -4.77 -30.89
CA PRO A 853 -46.39 -4.20 -29.60
C PRO A 853 -45.22 -4.39 -28.61
N ASP A 854 -45.01 -3.42 -27.72
CA ASP A 854 -43.87 -3.36 -26.77
C ASP A 854 -43.80 -4.53 -25.77
N LYS A 855 -44.83 -5.39 -25.75
CA LYS A 855 -44.92 -6.63 -24.97
C LYS A 855 -45.54 -7.73 -25.83
N SER A 856 -44.75 -8.68 -26.34
CA SER A 856 -45.27 -9.89 -26.99
C SER A 856 -45.12 -11.11 -26.07
N THR A 857 -46.11 -11.33 -25.20
CA THR A 857 -46.23 -12.53 -24.35
C THR A 857 -47.33 -13.49 -24.85
N GLY A 858 -47.56 -13.54 -26.17
CA GLY A 858 -48.51 -14.46 -26.79
C GLY A 858 -47.82 -15.72 -27.33
N PRO A 859 -48.47 -16.91 -27.33
CA PRO A 859 -47.93 -18.10 -27.96
C PRO A 859 -47.72 -17.84 -29.46
N LEU A 860 -46.53 -18.18 -29.96
CA LEU A 860 -46.22 -18.13 -31.39
C LEU A 860 -47.24 -18.99 -32.18
N PRO A 861 -47.79 -18.50 -33.31
CA PRO A 861 -48.62 -19.34 -34.17
C PRO A 861 -47.81 -20.52 -34.73
N PRO A 862 -48.48 -21.62 -35.15
CA PRO A 862 -47.80 -22.84 -35.60
C PRO A 862 -46.88 -22.52 -36.78
N VAL A 863 -45.60 -22.85 -36.62
CA VAL A 863 -44.53 -22.60 -37.58
C VAL A 863 -44.68 -23.54 -38.78
N GLY A 864 -44.82 -22.98 -39.98
CA GLY A 864 -44.46 -23.69 -41.22
C GLY A 864 -42.96 -23.56 -41.48
N ASP A 865 -42.37 -24.53 -42.20
CA ASP A 865 -40.94 -24.88 -42.32
C ASP A 865 -39.93 -23.80 -42.81
N SER A 866 -40.22 -22.50 -42.74
CA SER A 866 -39.28 -21.45 -43.13
C SER A 866 -39.39 -20.24 -42.21
N VAL A 867 -38.43 -20.12 -41.29
CA VAL A 867 -38.28 -19.01 -40.37
C VAL A 867 -36.97 -18.29 -40.66
N VAL A 868 -37.02 -16.98 -40.87
CA VAL A 868 -35.81 -16.16 -41.05
C VAL A 868 -35.60 -15.35 -39.77
N ARG A 869 -34.46 -15.53 -39.11
CA ARG A 869 -34.02 -14.71 -37.98
C ARG A 869 -33.11 -13.59 -38.49
N THR A 870 -33.37 -12.36 -38.10
CA THR A 870 -32.56 -11.20 -38.49
C THR A 870 -32.32 -10.29 -37.29
N ARG A 871 -31.05 -9.97 -37.03
CA ARG A 871 -30.65 -8.98 -36.04
C ARG A 871 -31.04 -7.57 -36.48
N SER A 872 -31.71 -6.85 -35.60
CA SER A 872 -32.14 -5.47 -35.82
C SER A 872 -31.80 -4.58 -34.62
N LEU A 873 -31.67 -3.28 -34.86
CA LEU A 873 -31.41 -2.27 -33.84
C LEU A 873 -32.66 -1.40 -33.66
N ILE A 874 -33.20 -1.37 -32.43
CA ILE A 874 -34.35 -0.53 -32.07
C ILE A 874 -33.86 0.63 -31.20
N PRO A 875 -34.09 1.90 -31.59
CA PRO A 875 -33.69 3.06 -30.80
C PRO A 875 -34.26 3.08 -29.39
N ILE A 876 -33.48 3.61 -28.43
CA ILE A 876 -33.88 3.84 -27.04
C ILE A 876 -33.82 5.34 -26.74
N VAL A 877 -34.91 5.87 -26.19
CA VAL A 877 -34.99 7.25 -25.71
C VAL A 877 -35.25 7.21 -24.20
N PRO A 878 -34.33 7.70 -23.34
CA PRO A 878 -34.52 7.77 -21.89
C PRO A 878 -35.58 8.80 -21.50
N ASP A 879 -36.04 8.76 -20.25
CA ASP A 879 -37.11 9.65 -19.74
C ASP A 879 -36.60 11.00 -19.20
N GLY A 880 -35.30 11.29 -19.34
CA GLY A 880 -34.68 12.52 -18.82
C GLY A 880 -34.98 13.78 -19.65
N ASP A 881 -34.81 14.94 -19.02
CA ASP A 881 -34.92 16.26 -19.68
C ASP A 881 -33.58 16.62 -20.33
N TYR A 882 -33.49 16.40 -21.64
CA TYR A 882 -32.29 16.62 -22.44
C TYR A 882 -32.53 17.68 -23.50
N LYS A 883 -31.49 18.45 -23.81
CA LYS A 883 -31.54 19.36 -24.97
C LYS A 883 -31.74 18.57 -26.27
N GLU A 884 -32.50 19.14 -27.21
CA GLU A 884 -32.77 18.52 -28.51
C GLU A 884 -31.50 18.15 -29.29
N ASP A 885 -30.41 18.87 -29.06
CA ASP A 885 -29.12 18.69 -29.73
C ASP A 885 -28.10 17.86 -28.91
N VAL A 886 -28.49 17.22 -27.81
CA VAL A 886 -27.56 16.45 -26.95
C VAL A 886 -26.82 15.35 -27.71
N LEU A 887 -27.48 14.72 -28.69
CA LEU A 887 -26.92 13.66 -29.54
C LEU A 887 -26.35 14.18 -30.86
N ALA A 888 -26.43 15.49 -31.13
CA ALA A 888 -25.91 16.10 -32.34
C ALA A 888 -24.37 16.01 -32.38
N PRO A 889 -23.76 16.08 -33.58
CA PRO A 889 -22.31 16.17 -33.69
C PRO A 889 -21.82 17.49 -33.07
N ARG A 890 -20.70 17.44 -32.37
CA ARG A 890 -20.04 18.62 -31.78
C ARG A 890 -18.73 18.89 -32.52
N SER A 891 -18.30 20.16 -32.53
CA SER A 891 -17.04 20.53 -33.21
C SER A 891 -15.85 19.81 -32.60
N ASN A 892 -14.95 19.31 -33.45
CA ASN A 892 -13.72 18.59 -33.07
C ASN A 892 -12.48 19.51 -33.18
N ASP A 893 -12.64 20.81 -32.92
CA ASP A 893 -11.58 21.81 -33.12
C ASP A 893 -10.34 21.60 -32.21
N ASN A 894 -10.43 20.72 -31.21
CA ASN A 894 -9.39 20.44 -30.22
C ASN A 894 -8.97 18.96 -30.18
N VAL A 895 -8.65 18.36 -31.34
CA VAL A 895 -8.24 16.94 -31.49
C VAL A 895 -7.12 16.50 -30.52
N ASN A 896 -6.31 17.43 -30.04
CA ASN A 896 -5.18 17.15 -29.12
C ASN A 896 -5.57 17.06 -27.63
N ASN A 897 -6.85 17.30 -27.27
CA ASN A 897 -7.33 17.24 -25.89
C ASN A 897 -8.26 16.05 -25.67
N ALA A 898 -8.27 15.50 -24.45
CA ALA A 898 -9.27 14.52 -24.06
C ALA A 898 -10.62 15.19 -23.81
N PRO A 899 -11.75 14.55 -24.16
CA PRO A 899 -13.07 15.02 -23.78
C PRO A 899 -13.38 14.63 -22.33
N ASN A 900 -14.17 15.46 -21.63
CA ASN A 900 -14.66 15.14 -20.30
C ASN A 900 -15.89 14.21 -20.37
N SER A 901 -15.67 12.95 -20.76
CA SER A 901 -16.75 11.98 -20.97
C SER A 901 -17.51 11.64 -19.70
N PHE A 902 -16.83 11.58 -18.54
CA PHE A 902 -17.50 11.21 -17.28
C PHE A 902 -18.59 12.21 -16.87
N ALA A 903 -18.35 13.51 -17.10
CA ALA A 903 -19.30 14.58 -16.78
C ALA A 903 -20.15 15.02 -17.99
N SER A 904 -20.04 14.35 -19.15
CA SER A 904 -20.74 14.76 -20.37
C SER A 904 -22.24 14.47 -20.31
N GLU A 905 -23.05 15.44 -20.73
CA GLU A 905 -24.51 15.30 -20.91
C GLU A 905 -24.85 14.18 -21.93
N LYS A 906 -24.02 13.99 -22.95
CA LYS A 906 -24.18 12.94 -23.96
C LYS A 906 -23.94 11.55 -23.35
N THR A 907 -22.94 11.43 -22.49
CA THR A 907 -22.68 10.21 -21.72
C THR A 907 -23.79 9.95 -20.69
N GLN A 908 -24.34 10.99 -20.04
CA GLN A 908 -25.51 10.84 -19.17
C GLN A 908 -26.73 10.29 -19.94
N TYR A 909 -26.99 10.75 -21.16
CA TYR A 909 -28.06 10.21 -22.01
C TYR A 909 -27.88 8.71 -22.26
N ILE A 910 -26.65 8.30 -22.62
CA ILE A 910 -26.33 6.87 -22.85
C ILE A 910 -26.55 6.06 -21.57
N ALA A 911 -26.15 6.61 -20.42
CA ALA A 911 -26.32 5.98 -19.11
C ALA A 911 -27.80 5.78 -18.75
N ASP A 912 -28.63 6.81 -18.95
CA ASP A 912 -30.08 6.72 -18.70
C ASP A 912 -30.78 5.76 -19.66
N ALA A 913 -30.29 5.65 -20.90
CA ALA A 913 -30.81 4.67 -21.86
C ALA A 913 -30.55 3.23 -21.39
N LEU A 914 -29.40 2.94 -20.75
CA LEU A 914 -29.14 1.65 -20.14
C LEU A 914 -30.05 1.41 -18.92
N VAL A 915 -30.24 2.40 -18.05
CA VAL A 915 -31.17 2.29 -16.91
C VAL A 915 -32.58 1.97 -17.39
N LYS A 916 -33.07 2.69 -18.40
CA LYS A 916 -34.38 2.43 -19.02
C LYS A 916 -34.45 1.06 -19.69
N LYS A 917 -33.35 0.53 -20.21
CA LYS A 917 -33.30 -0.82 -20.79
C LYS A 917 -33.35 -1.91 -19.72
N ILE A 918 -32.67 -1.69 -18.59
CA ILE A 918 -32.67 -2.62 -17.46
C ILE A 918 -34.05 -2.66 -16.80
N SER A 919 -34.73 -1.50 -16.69
CA SER A 919 -36.04 -1.36 -16.07
C SER A 919 -36.14 -2.10 -14.73
N ILE A 920 -35.21 -1.82 -13.80
CA ILE A 920 -35.12 -2.57 -12.54
C ILE A 920 -36.46 -2.57 -11.77
N ARG A 921 -37.24 -1.48 -11.89
CA ARG A 921 -38.56 -1.31 -11.27
C ARG A 921 -39.65 -2.21 -11.84
N ASP A 922 -39.54 -2.65 -13.09
CA ASP A 922 -40.50 -3.61 -13.69
C ASP A 922 -40.43 -4.97 -12.96
N ASN A 923 -39.35 -5.23 -12.23
CA ASN A 923 -39.15 -6.41 -11.40
C ASN A 923 -39.57 -6.22 -9.94
N ALA A 924 -40.15 -5.06 -9.57
CA ALA A 924 -40.59 -4.78 -8.20
C ALA A 924 -41.65 -5.77 -7.72
N GLU A 925 -42.59 -6.18 -8.58
CA GLU A 925 -43.59 -7.21 -8.24
C GLU A 925 -42.95 -8.57 -7.97
N SER A 926 -41.93 -8.92 -8.74
CA SER A 926 -41.12 -10.13 -8.55
C SER A 926 -40.36 -10.09 -7.21
N LEU A 927 -39.75 -8.94 -6.88
CA LEU A 927 -39.03 -8.71 -5.62
C LEU A 927 -39.92 -8.56 -4.38
N ARG A 928 -41.22 -8.36 -4.55
CA ARG A 928 -42.20 -8.34 -3.44
C ARG A 928 -42.52 -9.72 -2.92
N GLY A 929 -42.19 -10.77 -3.68
CA GLY A 929 -42.64 -12.12 -3.41
C GLY A 929 -44.13 -12.19 -3.55
N THR A 930 -44.57 -12.77 -4.64
CA THR A 930 -45.83 -13.49 -4.56
C THR A 930 -45.66 -14.52 -3.45
N THR A 931 -46.56 -14.44 -2.46
CA THR A 931 -46.65 -15.32 -1.30
C THR A 931 -46.83 -16.77 -1.78
N ALA A 932 -47.05 -17.76 -0.90
CA ALA A 932 -47.21 -19.19 -1.23
C ALA A 932 -48.21 -19.61 -2.37
N PHE A 933 -48.78 -18.66 -3.11
CA PHE A 933 -49.82 -18.77 -4.11
C PHE A 933 -49.33 -19.16 -5.53
N ASP A 934 -48.02 -19.13 -5.83
CA ASP A 934 -47.49 -19.53 -7.15
C ASP A 934 -46.18 -20.35 -7.09
N GLY A 935 -46.29 -21.69 -7.02
CA GLY A 935 -45.26 -22.65 -7.49
C GLY A 935 -44.16 -23.13 -6.50
N GLU A 936 -43.81 -24.43 -6.59
CA GLU A 936 -42.89 -25.18 -5.69
C GLU A 936 -41.38 -25.02 -5.99
N VAL A 937 -40.97 -24.02 -6.75
CA VAL A 937 -39.55 -23.61 -6.84
C VAL A 937 -39.47 -22.27 -6.10
N PRO A 938 -38.46 -22.00 -5.23
CA PRO A 938 -38.29 -20.67 -4.66
C PRO A 938 -38.07 -19.70 -5.82
N PHE A 939 -39.14 -19.05 -6.27
CA PHE A 939 -39.13 -18.10 -7.39
C PHE A 939 -38.09 -17.00 -7.15
N TRP A 940 -37.85 -16.69 -5.88
CA TRP A 940 -36.76 -15.88 -5.35
C TRP A 940 -35.35 -16.28 -5.80
N GLN A 941 -35.03 -17.57 -5.99
CA GLN A 941 -33.71 -17.98 -6.49
C GLN A 941 -33.48 -17.55 -7.94
N LYS A 942 -34.53 -17.62 -8.78
CA LYS A 942 -34.45 -17.16 -10.18
C LYS A 942 -34.36 -15.63 -10.29
N ILE A 943 -34.95 -14.92 -9.33
CA ILE A 943 -34.88 -13.45 -9.25
C ILE A 943 -33.57 -13.00 -8.62
N GLU A 944 -33.10 -13.70 -7.60
CA GLU A 944 -31.77 -13.53 -7.04
C GLU A 944 -30.78 -13.66 -8.20
N ASP A 945 -30.77 -14.75 -8.96
CA ASP A 945 -29.89 -14.92 -10.13
C ASP A 945 -30.02 -13.79 -11.18
N PHE A 946 -31.23 -13.26 -11.43
CA PHE A 946 -31.44 -12.12 -12.35
C PHE A 946 -30.85 -10.82 -11.79
N VAL A 947 -31.16 -10.47 -10.54
CA VAL A 947 -30.74 -9.23 -9.88
C VAL A 947 -29.24 -9.26 -9.54
N VAL A 948 -28.75 -10.41 -9.10
CA VAL A 948 -27.34 -10.77 -8.96
C VAL A 948 -26.62 -10.67 -10.30
N GLY A 949 -27.26 -11.16 -11.37
CA GLY A 949 -26.74 -11.06 -12.72
C GLY A 949 -26.60 -9.62 -13.21
N LEU A 950 -27.27 -8.64 -12.59
CA LEU A 950 -27.12 -7.22 -12.90
C LEU A 950 -26.02 -6.53 -12.08
N ILE A 951 -25.47 -7.19 -11.07
CA ILE A 951 -24.43 -6.64 -10.18
C ILE A 951 -23.05 -6.98 -10.74
N PRO A 952 -22.27 -5.98 -11.17
CA PRO A 952 -20.92 -6.23 -11.65
C PRO A 952 -20.02 -6.81 -10.57
N GLY A 953 -19.32 -7.89 -10.89
CA GLY A 953 -18.37 -8.53 -9.96
C GLY A 953 -19.03 -9.31 -8.80
N TYR A 954 -20.33 -9.61 -8.86
CA TYR A 954 -21.02 -10.34 -7.79
C TYR A 954 -20.32 -11.64 -7.35
N ASN A 955 -19.77 -12.42 -8.29
CA ASN A 955 -19.07 -13.67 -7.97
C ASN A 955 -17.86 -13.45 -7.05
N ALA A 956 -17.17 -12.30 -7.17
CA ALA A 956 -16.08 -11.91 -6.28
C ALA A 956 -16.56 -11.67 -4.83
N VAL A 957 -17.65 -10.92 -4.69
CA VAL A 957 -18.28 -10.60 -3.40
C VAL A 957 -18.81 -11.87 -2.73
N LYS A 958 -19.44 -12.77 -3.50
CA LYS A 958 -19.92 -14.08 -3.03
C LYS A 958 -18.78 -14.97 -2.53
N ASN A 959 -17.66 -15.03 -3.24
CA ASN A 959 -16.48 -15.81 -2.83
C ASN A 959 -15.84 -15.30 -1.52
N PHE A 960 -15.83 -13.99 -1.31
CA PHE A 960 -15.34 -13.38 -0.07
C PHE A 960 -16.25 -13.61 1.13
N ILE A 961 -17.57 -13.44 0.95
CA ILE A 961 -18.58 -13.73 1.99
C ILE A 961 -18.57 -15.23 2.36
N ALA A 962 -18.29 -16.12 1.40
CA ALA A 962 -18.18 -17.56 1.61
C ALA A 962 -16.90 -18.02 2.34
N GLY A 963 -15.98 -17.10 2.70
CA GLY A 963 -14.76 -17.44 3.44
C GLY A 963 -13.60 -17.98 2.59
N ASN A 964 -13.70 -17.93 1.25
CA ASN A 964 -12.62 -18.28 0.33
C ASN A 964 -11.59 -17.14 0.22
N TRP A 965 -10.90 -16.87 1.33
CA TRP A 965 -10.09 -15.67 1.53
C TRP A 965 -8.86 -15.54 0.59
N ARG A 966 -8.33 -16.65 0.08
CA ARG A 966 -7.15 -16.66 -0.80
C ARG A 966 -7.47 -16.29 -2.26
N GLU A 967 -8.71 -16.53 -2.68
CA GLU A 967 -9.24 -16.14 -4.00
C GLU A 967 -10.00 -14.82 -3.91
N GLY A 968 -10.73 -14.58 -2.81
CA GLY A 968 -11.52 -13.36 -2.61
C GLY A 968 -10.74 -12.08 -2.32
N LEU A 969 -9.48 -12.13 -1.87
CA LEU A 969 -8.71 -10.89 -1.59
C LEU A 969 -8.34 -10.14 -2.88
N ILE A 970 -8.05 -10.87 -3.98
CA ILE A 970 -7.74 -10.25 -5.26
C ILE A 970 -9.04 -9.70 -5.88
N ASP A 971 -10.12 -10.47 -5.86
CA ASP A 971 -11.34 -10.05 -6.56
C ASP A 971 -12.19 -9.00 -5.80
N VAL A 972 -12.06 -8.87 -4.46
CA VAL A 972 -12.79 -7.87 -3.64
C VAL A 972 -11.98 -6.60 -3.38
N ALA A 973 -10.65 -6.66 -3.47
CA ALA A 973 -9.80 -5.47 -3.44
C ALA A 973 -9.85 -4.66 -4.75
N PHE A 974 -10.27 -5.30 -5.84
CA PHE A 974 -10.55 -4.66 -7.13
C PHE A 974 -12.02 -4.86 -7.48
N ASP A 975 -12.90 -4.18 -6.72
CA ASP A 975 -14.28 -4.07 -7.20
C ASP A 975 -14.31 -3.48 -8.63
N VAL A 976 -15.47 -3.52 -9.27
CA VAL A 976 -15.63 -3.06 -10.66
C VAL A 976 -15.19 -1.61 -10.90
N PHE A 977 -15.14 -0.83 -9.83
CA PHE A 977 -14.76 0.56 -9.83
C PHE A 977 -13.26 0.75 -9.55
N GLY A 978 -12.61 -0.15 -8.81
CA GLY A 978 -11.20 -0.12 -8.45
C GLY A 978 -10.94 0.37 -7.02
N PHE A 979 -11.88 0.16 -6.08
CA PHE A 979 -11.68 0.44 -4.67
C PHE A 979 -11.19 -0.79 -3.89
N LEU A 980 -10.16 -0.57 -3.09
CA LEU A 980 -9.81 -1.46 -1.99
C LEU A 980 -10.95 -1.41 -0.97
N LEU A 981 -11.73 -2.50 -0.83
CA LEU A 981 -12.79 -2.59 0.17
C LEU A 981 -12.22 -2.65 1.60
N ALA A 982 -11.82 -1.49 2.10
CA ALA A 982 -11.62 -1.23 3.51
C ALA A 982 -12.98 -1.19 4.21
N GLY A 983 -13.47 -2.35 4.66
CA GLY A 983 -14.51 -2.42 5.70
C GLY A 983 -15.96 -2.61 5.25
N ALA A 984 -16.27 -3.72 4.57
CA ALA A 984 -17.63 -4.30 4.58
C ALA A 984 -17.95 -4.96 5.96
N GLY A 985 -17.67 -4.26 7.06
CA GLY A 985 -17.94 -4.70 8.44
C GLY A 985 -18.96 -3.84 9.17
N GLY A 986 -19.69 -2.98 8.45
CA GLY A 986 -20.60 -1.98 9.03
C GLY A 986 -22.07 -2.41 9.20
N ALA A 987 -22.47 -3.60 8.74
CA ALA A 987 -23.87 -4.03 8.79
C ALA A 987 -24.08 -5.47 9.29
N VAL A 988 -23.20 -5.99 10.16
CA VAL A 988 -23.55 -7.17 10.99
C VAL A 988 -23.89 -6.68 12.39
N ARG A 989 -25.16 -6.35 12.61
CA ARG A 989 -25.73 -6.29 13.95
C ARG A 989 -26.55 -7.55 14.20
N ALA A 990 -26.14 -8.23 15.28
CA ALA A 990 -26.90 -9.12 16.16
C ALA A 990 -27.09 -10.59 15.75
N ALA A 991 -26.24 -11.48 16.30
CA ALA A 991 -26.65 -12.55 17.22
C ALA A 991 -25.44 -13.29 17.85
N GLY A 992 -25.35 -13.31 19.20
CA GLY A 992 -24.87 -14.47 19.98
C GLY A 992 -23.36 -14.76 20.19
N ALA A 993 -22.81 -14.25 21.30
CA ALA A 993 -21.88 -14.89 22.27
C ALA A 993 -20.47 -15.42 21.87
N GLY A 994 -19.42 -14.82 22.48
CA GLY A 994 -18.14 -15.53 22.71
C GLY A 994 -16.86 -14.67 22.77
N ALA A 995 -16.81 -13.62 23.59
CA ALA A 995 -15.61 -12.80 23.78
C ALA A 995 -14.44 -13.60 24.37
N ARG A 996 -13.30 -13.69 23.66
CA ARG A 996 -11.98 -13.93 24.26
C ARG A 996 -11.12 -12.70 24.07
N ALA A 997 -10.98 -11.95 25.17
CA ALA A 997 -10.01 -10.89 25.35
C ALA A 997 -8.59 -11.49 25.36
N GLY A 998 -7.71 -10.94 24.53
CA GLY A 998 -6.30 -11.28 24.44
C GLY A 998 -5.63 -10.30 23.50
N SER A 999 -4.73 -9.49 24.05
CA SER A 999 -4.02 -8.38 23.41
C SER A 999 -3.34 -8.75 22.09
N SER A 1000 -3.92 -8.30 20.98
CA SER A 1000 -3.22 -8.07 19.70
C SER A 1000 -4.07 -7.14 18.82
N ALA A 1001 -4.16 -5.87 19.20
CA ALA A 1001 -4.95 -4.88 18.44
C ALA A 1001 -4.34 -4.52 17.08
N PHE A 1002 -3.06 -4.82 16.85
CA PHE A 1002 -2.33 -4.39 15.64
C PHE A 1002 -1.43 -5.48 15.01
N GLY A 1003 -1.59 -6.75 15.41
CA GLY A 1003 -0.76 -7.88 14.94
C GLY A 1003 -1.41 -8.76 13.87
N SER A 1004 -0.79 -8.81 12.68
CA SER A 1004 -0.99 -9.68 11.50
C SER A 1004 -2.23 -9.50 10.60
N THR A 1005 -1.98 -8.81 9.47
CA THR A 1005 -2.30 -9.23 8.09
C THR A 1005 -3.75 -9.30 7.58
N ALA A 1006 -4.79 -8.95 8.36
CA ALA A 1006 -6.13 -8.73 7.77
C ALA A 1006 -7.09 -7.86 8.60
N LYS A 1007 -6.69 -7.38 9.78
CA LYS A 1007 -7.62 -6.67 10.68
C LYS A 1007 -7.47 -5.16 10.54
N ARG A 1008 -8.35 -4.60 9.72
CA ARG A 1008 -8.76 -3.18 9.66
C ARG A 1008 -7.64 -2.20 9.30
N LEU A 1009 -7.05 -2.38 8.12
CA LEU A 1009 -6.42 -1.29 7.39
C LEU A 1009 -7.56 -0.42 6.86
N VAL A 1010 -7.83 0.73 7.49
CA VAL A 1010 -8.90 1.63 7.04
C VAL A 1010 -8.34 3.04 6.96
N ARG A 1011 -7.55 3.30 5.92
CA ARG A 1011 -7.52 4.63 5.33
C ARG A 1011 -8.46 4.58 4.12
N GLY A 1012 -9.77 4.59 4.38
CA GLY A 1012 -10.78 4.43 3.34
C GLY A 1012 -10.43 5.25 2.10
N ALA A 1013 -10.45 4.64 0.93
CA ALA A 1013 -9.85 5.17 -0.31
C ALA A 1013 -10.14 6.66 -0.55
N ILE A 1014 -11.35 7.14 -0.23
CA ILE A 1014 -11.71 8.57 -0.33
C ILE A 1014 -10.93 9.46 0.65
N GLY A 1015 -10.73 9.05 1.90
CA GLY A 1015 -9.98 9.81 2.90
C GLY A 1015 -8.46 9.80 2.66
N ALA A 1016 -7.94 8.76 2.00
CA ALA A 1016 -6.56 8.74 1.53
C ALA A 1016 -6.34 9.64 0.32
N LEU A 1017 -7.34 9.72 -0.57
CA LEU A 1017 -7.27 10.39 -1.86
C LEU A 1017 -7.88 11.79 -1.88
N ASN A 1018 -8.50 12.26 -0.79
CA ASN A 1018 -9.00 13.63 -0.73
C ASN A 1018 -7.79 14.58 -0.77
N PRO A 1019 -7.57 15.28 -1.90
CA PRO A 1019 -6.36 16.06 -2.11
C PRO A 1019 -6.32 17.18 -1.08
N ILE A 1020 -5.29 17.15 -0.22
CA ILE A 1020 -5.13 18.15 0.84
C ILE A 1020 -4.92 19.53 0.19
N ASP A 1021 -5.64 20.55 0.67
CA ASP A 1021 -5.39 21.95 0.29
C ASP A 1021 -3.94 22.33 0.70
N PRO A 1022 -3.06 22.68 -0.25
CA PRO A 1022 -1.67 23.04 0.04
C PRO A 1022 -1.54 24.18 1.08
N LYS A 1023 -2.53 25.08 1.14
CA LYS A 1023 -2.55 26.19 2.11
C LYS A 1023 -2.81 25.72 3.54
N GLY A 1024 -3.56 24.63 3.71
CA GLY A 1024 -3.91 24.07 5.03
C GLY A 1024 -2.70 23.46 5.76
N ILE A 1025 -1.76 22.84 5.02
CA ILE A 1025 -0.54 22.28 5.60
C ILE A 1025 0.45 23.40 5.97
N ALA A 1026 0.60 24.42 5.11
CA ALA A 1026 1.53 25.53 5.37
C ALA A 1026 1.17 26.39 6.59
N GLN A 1027 -0.12 26.49 6.94
CA GLN A 1027 -0.59 27.24 8.11
C GLN A 1027 -0.72 26.37 9.38
N GLY A 1028 -0.88 25.05 9.26
CA GLY A 1028 -1.17 24.15 10.38
C GLY A 1028 0.05 23.60 11.15
N PHE A 1029 1.26 23.69 10.57
CA PHE A 1029 2.46 23.05 11.14
C PHE A 1029 3.60 24.04 11.37
N VAL A 1030 3.58 24.74 12.50
CA VAL A 1030 4.78 25.39 13.05
C VAL A 1030 5.37 24.45 14.10
N GLN A 1031 6.13 23.46 13.64
CA GLN A 1031 6.95 22.63 14.51
C GLN A 1031 8.33 23.29 14.65
N GLU A 1032 8.92 23.28 15.85
CA GLU A 1032 10.19 23.96 16.13
C GLU A 1032 11.36 23.45 15.27
N GLY A 1033 11.69 24.14 14.17
CA GLY A 1033 12.87 23.86 13.34
C GLY A 1033 12.60 23.69 11.84
N ILE A 1034 11.33 23.71 11.42
CA ILE A 1034 10.93 23.80 10.01
C ILE A 1034 10.22 25.14 9.84
N THR A 1035 10.94 26.15 9.34
CA THR A 1035 10.41 27.53 9.27
C THR A 1035 9.59 27.82 8.01
N TYR A 1036 9.84 27.13 6.89
CA TYR A 1036 9.07 27.26 5.64
C TYR A 1036 9.46 26.16 4.66
N LEU A 1037 8.49 25.62 3.92
CA LEU A 1037 8.70 24.70 2.81
C LEU A 1037 8.29 25.42 1.53
N ALA A 1038 9.28 25.83 0.74
CA ALA A 1038 9.01 26.34 -0.59
C ALA A 1038 8.76 25.14 -1.51
N THR A 1039 7.61 25.12 -2.17
CA THR A 1039 7.43 24.30 -3.38
C THR A 1039 8.49 24.74 -4.39
N SER A 1040 9.54 23.94 -4.57
CA SER A 1040 10.20 23.96 -5.86
C SER A 1040 9.17 23.47 -6.86
N GLY A 1041 8.91 24.24 -7.92
CA GLY A 1041 8.23 23.72 -9.10
C GLY A 1041 8.87 22.39 -9.56
N PRO A 1042 8.19 21.62 -10.43
CA PRO A 1042 8.50 20.21 -10.68
C PRO A 1042 10.01 20.00 -10.82
N GLY A 1043 10.61 19.36 -9.81
CA GLY A 1043 11.99 18.94 -9.91
C GLY A 1043 12.10 18.05 -11.15
N ARG A 1044 13.12 18.28 -11.98
CA ARG A 1044 13.35 17.57 -13.26
C ARG A 1044 13.46 16.04 -13.17
N ASN A 1045 13.29 15.48 -11.98
CA ASN A 1045 13.68 14.13 -11.58
C ASN A 1045 12.49 13.21 -11.22
N ASN A 1046 11.23 13.66 -11.35
CA ASN A 1046 10.03 12.89 -11.02
C ASN A 1046 9.94 12.34 -9.57
N GLN A 1047 10.85 12.75 -8.70
CA GLN A 1047 10.74 12.58 -7.25
C GLN A 1047 10.21 13.88 -6.62
N PRO A 1048 9.41 13.81 -5.56
CA PRO A 1048 8.99 14.99 -4.81
C PRO A 1048 10.22 15.70 -4.21
N SER A 1049 10.74 16.72 -4.91
CA SER A 1049 11.85 17.53 -4.42
C SER A 1049 11.30 18.70 -3.61
N PHE A 1050 11.27 18.56 -2.29
CA PHE A 1050 11.03 19.68 -1.39
C PHE A 1050 12.34 20.42 -1.15
N LYS A 1051 12.35 21.75 -1.32
CA LYS A 1051 13.35 22.55 -0.62
C LYS A 1051 12.97 22.58 0.85
N ILE A 1052 13.38 21.54 1.58
CA ILE A 1052 13.25 21.49 3.04
C ILE A 1052 14.23 22.52 3.59
N LYS A 1053 13.72 23.69 3.97
CA LYS A 1053 14.49 24.63 4.78
C LYS A 1053 14.35 24.18 6.23
N TYR A 1054 15.12 23.15 6.57
CA TYR A 1054 15.31 22.71 7.94
C TYR A 1054 16.33 23.62 8.62
N ASP A 1055 16.24 23.75 9.93
CA ASP A 1055 17.30 24.36 10.74
C ASP A 1055 18.53 23.43 10.76
N PRO A 1056 19.60 23.72 10.00
CA PRO A 1056 20.75 22.82 9.92
C PRO A 1056 21.50 22.76 11.26
N VAL A 1057 21.32 23.77 12.13
CA VAL A 1057 21.91 23.80 13.48
C VAL A 1057 21.28 22.69 14.33
N LYS A 1058 19.97 22.45 14.19
CA LYS A 1058 19.28 21.41 14.96
C LYS A 1058 19.57 20.00 14.43
N ILE A 1059 19.59 19.81 13.11
CA ILE A 1059 19.79 18.48 12.50
C ILE A 1059 21.22 17.98 12.66
N PHE A 1060 22.20 18.87 12.50
CA PHE A 1060 23.63 18.50 12.48
C PHE A 1060 24.39 18.88 13.75
N ARG A 1061 23.69 19.26 14.83
CA ARG A 1061 24.31 19.66 16.11
C ARG A 1061 25.30 18.64 16.68
N ASN A 1062 25.05 17.37 16.39
CA ASN A 1062 25.81 16.23 16.92
C ASN A 1062 26.73 15.60 15.85
N VAL A 1063 26.95 16.26 14.71
CA VAL A 1063 27.89 15.81 13.68
C VAL A 1063 29.21 16.52 13.88
N GLU A 1064 30.25 15.76 14.22
CA GLU A 1064 31.60 16.31 14.40
C GLU A 1064 32.07 17.00 13.11
N ASN A 1065 32.62 18.21 13.25
CA ASN A 1065 33.16 19.04 12.16
C ASN A 1065 32.14 19.52 11.11
N ALA A 1066 30.83 19.41 11.38
CA ALA A 1066 29.81 20.05 10.55
C ALA A 1066 29.78 21.57 10.79
N THR A 1067 29.71 22.35 9.72
CA THR A 1067 29.43 23.79 9.76
C THR A 1067 28.31 24.13 8.78
N ILE A 1068 27.72 25.31 8.94
CA ILE A 1068 26.63 25.80 8.08
C ILE A 1068 27.18 26.96 7.29
N GLY A 1069 26.93 26.98 5.99
CA GLY A 1069 27.41 28.04 5.11
C GLY A 1069 26.54 28.18 3.88
N ASN A 1070 26.90 29.12 3.03
CA ASN A 1070 26.22 29.31 1.74
C ASN A 1070 27.08 28.71 0.63
N ALA A 1071 26.45 27.94 -0.26
CA ALA A 1071 27.06 27.49 -1.50
C ALA A 1071 26.14 27.78 -2.68
N ASN A 1072 26.73 27.98 -3.87
CA ASN A 1072 25.98 28.00 -5.11
C ASN A 1072 25.57 26.57 -5.50
N MET A 1073 24.26 26.31 -5.52
CA MET A 1073 23.68 25.04 -5.94
C MET A 1073 22.78 25.30 -7.14
N GLN A 1074 23.16 24.76 -8.30
CA GLN A 1074 22.40 24.88 -9.56
C GLN A 1074 22.06 26.34 -9.94
N GLY A 1075 22.99 27.27 -9.73
CA GLY A 1075 22.83 28.69 -10.07
C GLY A 1075 22.11 29.53 -9.00
N THR A 1076 21.77 28.95 -7.85
CA THR A 1076 21.15 29.66 -6.72
C THR A 1076 21.97 29.47 -5.44
N THR A 1077 22.31 30.57 -4.76
CA THR A 1077 22.96 30.52 -3.44
C THR A 1077 21.99 29.99 -2.39
N THR A 1078 22.37 28.89 -1.72
CA THR A 1078 21.53 28.21 -0.72
C THR A 1078 22.33 27.91 0.54
N ALA A 1079 21.70 28.05 1.71
CA ALA A 1079 22.28 27.64 2.99
C ALA A 1079 22.29 26.12 3.10
N ILE A 1080 23.46 25.55 3.38
CA ILE A 1080 23.67 24.10 3.49
C ILE A 1080 24.55 23.78 4.70
N ALA A 1081 24.36 22.59 5.26
CA ALA A 1081 25.34 22.01 6.16
C ALA A 1081 26.43 21.30 5.35
N ALA A 1082 27.69 21.50 5.75
CA ALA A 1082 28.84 20.91 5.10
C ALA A 1082 29.86 20.46 6.14
N THR A 1083 30.66 19.45 5.79
CA THR A 1083 31.81 19.02 6.58
C THR A 1083 33.07 19.06 5.71
N GLN A 1084 34.23 19.18 6.34
CA GLN A 1084 35.50 19.18 5.64
C GLN A 1084 36.08 17.76 5.62
N LYS A 1085 36.40 17.28 4.41
CA LYS A 1085 37.13 16.02 4.19
C LYS A 1085 38.30 16.31 3.25
N ASN A 1086 39.51 15.89 3.61
CA ASN A 1086 40.72 16.11 2.79
C ASN A 1086 40.93 17.57 2.36
N GLY A 1087 40.61 18.53 3.25
CA GLY A 1087 40.75 19.97 2.97
C GLY A 1087 39.65 20.58 2.08
N LYS A 1088 38.69 19.79 1.60
CA LYS A 1088 37.57 20.23 0.75
C LYS A 1088 36.24 20.16 1.50
N TRP A 1089 35.30 21.03 1.14
CA TRP A 1089 33.96 21.06 1.72
C TRP A 1089 33.00 20.17 0.94
N TYR A 1090 32.23 19.35 1.65
CA TYR A 1090 31.20 18.48 1.09
C TYR A 1090 29.87 18.71 1.79
N ALA A 1091 28.77 18.69 1.04
CA ALA A 1091 27.44 18.81 1.61
C ALA A 1091 27.11 17.60 2.49
N LEU A 1092 26.35 17.80 3.57
CA LEU A 1092 25.88 16.73 4.44
C LEU A 1092 24.47 16.30 4.08
N ASP A 1093 24.25 15.00 3.99
CA ASP A 1093 22.92 14.42 3.79
C ASP A 1093 22.12 14.56 5.10
N PRO A 1094 20.94 15.21 5.09
CA PRO A 1094 20.13 15.40 6.28
C PRO A 1094 19.60 14.10 6.91
N VAL A 1095 19.58 13.00 6.16
CA VAL A 1095 19.12 11.69 6.65
C VAL A 1095 20.29 10.86 7.18
N SER A 1096 21.29 10.57 6.34
CA SER A 1096 22.42 9.72 6.76
C SER A 1096 23.45 10.45 7.62
N LYS A 1097 23.41 11.78 7.65
CA LYS A 1097 24.42 12.66 8.28
C LYS A 1097 25.84 12.48 7.71
N GLN A 1098 25.96 11.82 6.56
CA GLN A 1098 27.23 11.58 5.88
C GLN A 1098 27.50 12.68 4.83
N PRO A 1099 28.78 12.99 4.53
CA PRO A 1099 29.11 13.85 3.40
C PRO A 1099 28.72 13.19 2.08
N PHE A 1100 28.19 13.97 1.13
CA PHE A 1100 27.84 13.50 -0.20
C PHE A 1100 28.26 14.47 -1.31
N GLY A 1101 28.38 13.93 -2.53
CA GLY A 1101 28.49 14.69 -3.76
C GLY A 1101 29.88 15.20 -4.11
N LEU A 1102 29.92 16.12 -5.08
CA LEU A 1102 31.15 16.81 -5.49
C LEU A 1102 31.58 17.88 -4.46
N PRO A 1103 32.89 18.19 -4.38
CA PRO A 1103 33.38 19.28 -3.56
C PRO A 1103 32.67 20.60 -3.86
N LEU A 1104 32.24 21.30 -2.81
CA LEU A 1104 31.61 22.60 -2.90
C LEU A 1104 32.66 23.66 -3.26
N LYS A 1105 32.64 24.14 -4.51
CA LYS A 1105 33.62 25.09 -5.04
C LYS A 1105 33.52 26.48 -4.39
N ASP A 1106 32.30 26.91 -4.05
CA ASP A 1106 31.98 28.26 -3.58
C ASP A 1106 31.39 28.30 -2.16
N PHE A 1107 31.72 27.31 -1.31
CA PHE A 1107 31.18 27.26 0.05
C PHE A 1107 31.83 28.32 0.95
N VAL A 1108 30.98 29.15 1.56
CA VAL A 1108 31.38 30.14 2.55
C VAL A 1108 30.75 29.78 3.89
N PRO A 1109 31.54 29.33 4.89
CA PRO A 1109 31.04 29.06 6.24
C PRO A 1109 30.40 30.31 6.84
N SER A 1110 29.26 30.14 7.50
CA SER A 1110 28.62 31.18 8.31
C SER A 1110 29.42 31.34 9.60
N ALA A 1111 29.65 32.58 10.01
CA ALA A 1111 30.42 32.93 11.20
C ALA A 1111 29.71 32.55 12.51
#